data_AF-A0A518CQ17-F1
#
_entry.id   AF-A0A518CQ17-F1
#
_cell.length_a   1.000
_cell.length_b   1.000
_cell.length_c   1.000
_cell.angle_alpha   90.00
_cell.angle_beta   90.00
_cell.angle_gamma   90.00
#
_symmetry.space_group_name_H-M   'P 1'
#
loop_
_entity.id
_entity.type
_entity.pdbx_description
1 polymer ?
#
loop_
_entity_poly.entity_id
_entity_poly.type
_entity_poly.pdbx_seq_one_letter_code
_entity_poly.pdbx_strand_id
1 'polypeptide(L)'
;MLTTARWSDIRFFHKTSGVRYQSCIVAGIACLLFLATAGVHSTEAQSGSAAPFYQQSVVPSAPAKVDSANPHATHAPQNPVATSPQANQIMPLIPCMPGQQVYASENQVQVSQGQINHGQAAHEQPHPGQPHPMSMPGHFSQQHALPHFQGGHPHFSASAPGGQLPPGVAQNLDMNAFRGVLQAQQQSAAHGNPGYIPGAPHGRAVPAGGALSSNGMITTVDGTEVDPHAAIYANCEFPSAKDCRTCHEKIYEEWSVSSHAYAAVSPMFHKFEQKINTLAQGTLGYFCLRCHSPVGTTQKLSRDQAIWEGSPAAKEGVTCIACHRVKERYGRVNGERRMEPGPLTDPVYGSGNGQTLQNVISQPEKYKVKTISGDKTPGQPIHNRIIQFEQISSSHFCVSCHQVAVYPGIKLEVVWEQYRGSPAAKEGISCQDCHMGKVAGKHCGYETAPSAIVNDNPINPHRKHSNHMFFGPGASIAHPGIFPMNPKADRWKMSEWIEFDWRGGWGTEPFEDAVADGKINVVFPKVWEFADDRYDARDIVSENQRKLGVKNKTRYALMENASRVTGPFFESKTTCGSDLKFHYVVKNQSNGHNMPSGSLGAQPQIWMNVALTGPDGTPIWESGYVDGNGDLADLHSLEVAAGRIPHDDQLFNLQTKFLITNVKGPDREFYLPVNVDFDQLPFIRPSGFPVTTMNHPPFIRMEGHSIPPLGERKANYKVPGKYLKKRGRYRLSVRMRSRSEPIYFMRFCDATPEMERAMNESIIDFHEYAVDFEIK
;
A
#
# COMPACT_ATOMS: atom_id res chain seq x y z
N MET A 1 -3.88 68.36 31.02
CA MET A 1 -4.20 69.31 29.93
C MET A 1 -5.17 68.58 29.01
N LEU A 2 -6.39 69.06 28.71
CA LEU A 2 -6.71 70.25 27.89
C LEU A 2 -6.17 70.07 26.45
N THR A 3 -6.96 70.10 25.35
CA THR A 3 -8.38 70.49 25.16
C THR A 3 -9.08 69.79 23.98
N THR A 4 -10.32 69.39 24.23
CA THR A 4 -11.55 69.51 23.41
C THR A 4 -11.56 70.27 22.07
N ALA A 5 -12.30 69.71 21.08
CA ALA A 5 -13.05 70.43 20.03
C ALA A 5 -14.30 69.61 19.57
N ARG A 6 -15.30 70.23 18.92
CA ARG A 6 -16.62 69.67 18.52
C ARG A 6 -17.23 70.45 17.32
N TRP A 7 -18.42 70.02 16.84
CA TRP A 7 -19.36 70.67 15.89
C TRP A 7 -18.94 70.51 14.40
N SER A 8 -19.69 69.89 13.47
CA SER A 8 -21.08 70.07 12.94
C SER A 8 -21.17 71.14 11.81
N ASP A 9 -22.14 71.18 10.88
CA ASP A 9 -23.53 70.66 10.84
C ASP A 9 -24.18 70.58 9.41
N ILE A 10 -25.33 69.89 9.31
CA ILE A 10 -26.51 70.12 8.40
C ILE A 10 -26.38 70.24 6.86
N ARG A 11 -27.13 69.40 6.08
CA ARG A 11 -28.35 69.71 5.23
C ARG A 11 -28.66 68.56 4.21
N PHE A 12 -29.65 67.67 4.44
CA PHE A 12 -31.06 67.68 3.92
C PHE A 12 -31.24 67.59 2.37
N PHE A 13 -31.89 66.57 1.76
CA PHE A 13 -33.36 66.45 1.61
C PHE A 13 -33.86 65.09 0.99
N HIS A 14 -35.00 64.54 1.50
CA HIS A 14 -36.05 63.68 0.85
C HIS A 14 -35.72 62.39 0.02
N LYS A 15 -36.60 61.38 -0.15
CA LYS A 15 -38.02 61.16 0.28
C LYS A 15 -38.39 59.66 0.42
N THR A 16 -39.30 59.34 1.37
CA THR A 16 -40.39 58.29 1.41
C THR A 16 -40.33 57.06 0.47
N SER A 17 -40.66 55.82 0.87
CA SER A 17 -41.48 55.26 1.99
C SER A 17 -40.86 53.90 2.46
N GLY A 18 -41.11 53.30 3.63
CA GLY A 18 -42.32 53.18 4.47
C GLY A 18 -43.11 51.93 4.04
N VAL A 19 -43.24 50.85 4.83
CA VAL A 19 -44.14 50.61 6.00
C VAL A 19 -43.92 49.13 6.47
N ARG A 20 -44.11 48.63 7.70
CA ARG A 20 -44.12 49.08 9.13
C ARG A 20 -44.22 47.82 10.03
N TYR A 21 -43.58 47.83 11.22
CA TYR A 21 -44.07 47.29 12.53
C TYR A 21 -44.38 45.76 12.64
N GLN A 22 -44.46 45.09 13.80
CA GLN A 22 -44.31 45.47 15.22
C GLN A 22 -43.68 44.31 16.06
N SER A 23 -43.24 44.60 17.29
CA SER A 23 -42.63 43.66 18.25
C SER A 23 -43.55 43.36 19.47
N CYS A 24 -43.05 42.55 20.44
CA CYS A 24 -43.54 42.36 21.83
C CYS A 24 -44.74 41.37 22.01
N ILE A 25 -45.02 40.67 23.13
CA ILE A 25 -44.46 40.47 24.52
C ILE A 25 -45.25 39.26 25.16
N VAL A 26 -44.87 38.44 26.18
CA VAL A 26 -43.64 38.13 26.96
C VAL A 26 -43.83 36.88 27.89
N ALA A 27 -42.71 36.33 28.43
CA ALA A 27 -42.54 35.62 29.73
C ALA A 27 -42.86 34.11 29.95
N GLY A 28 -41.99 33.49 30.79
CA GLY A 28 -42.22 32.29 31.62
C GLY A 28 -41.50 31.00 31.16
N ILE A 29 -40.86 30.17 32.00
CA ILE A 29 -40.45 30.17 33.44
C ILE A 29 -39.09 29.42 33.54
N ALA A 30 -38.32 29.51 34.63
CA ALA A 30 -37.01 28.85 34.79
C ALA A 30 -36.75 28.13 36.13
N CYS A 31 -35.84 27.13 36.08
CA CYS A 31 -34.96 26.60 37.14
C CYS A 31 -35.48 25.55 38.15
N LEU A 32 -34.52 24.99 38.94
CA LEU A 32 -34.56 23.88 39.93
C LEU A 32 -34.51 22.45 39.31
N LEU A 33 -33.79 21.45 39.84
CA LEU A 33 -32.92 21.34 41.04
C LEU A 33 -31.76 20.29 40.88
N PHE A 34 -31.00 19.98 41.95
CA PHE A 34 -29.66 19.33 41.97
C PHE A 34 -29.57 17.99 42.75
N LEU A 35 -28.54 17.18 42.42
CA LEU A 35 -27.74 16.23 43.25
C LEU A 35 -28.33 15.01 44.02
N ALA A 36 -27.62 13.87 43.90
CA ALA A 36 -27.39 12.83 44.95
C ALA A 36 -26.18 11.92 44.57
N THR A 37 -25.60 11.13 45.50
CA THR A 37 -24.33 10.38 45.30
C THR A 37 -24.21 9.05 46.08
N ALA A 38 -23.19 8.24 45.71
CA ALA A 38 -22.53 7.14 46.46
C ALA A 38 -23.21 5.74 46.56
N GLY A 39 -22.38 4.69 46.59
CA GLY A 39 -22.79 3.27 46.66
C GLY A 39 -21.57 2.34 46.46
N VAL A 40 -21.56 1.13 47.06
CA VAL A 40 -20.33 0.34 47.31
C VAL A 40 -20.55 -1.20 47.28
N HIS A 41 -19.44 -1.94 47.20
CA HIS A 41 -19.22 -3.40 47.26
C HIS A 41 -20.13 -4.28 48.15
N SER A 42 -20.25 -5.57 47.78
CA SER A 42 -19.83 -6.71 48.63
C SER A 42 -19.84 -8.09 47.92
N THR A 43 -18.78 -8.89 48.14
CA THR A 43 -18.62 -10.38 48.36
C THR A 43 -19.65 -11.43 47.84
N GLU A 44 -19.41 -12.76 47.77
CA GLU A 44 -18.29 -13.76 47.65
C GLU A 44 -18.88 -15.15 48.10
N ALA A 45 -18.07 -16.23 48.22
CA ALA A 45 -18.40 -17.63 48.66
C ALA A 45 -18.93 -18.59 47.54
N GLN A 46 -18.27 -19.73 47.19
CA GLN A 46 -18.03 -21.05 47.86
C GLN A 46 -19.22 -22.05 47.83
N SER A 47 -19.08 -23.39 47.78
CA SER A 47 -18.02 -24.32 47.32
C SER A 47 -18.46 -25.80 47.43
N GLY A 48 -17.93 -26.72 46.60
CA GLY A 48 -18.00 -28.19 46.78
C GLY A 48 -19.26 -28.91 46.21
N SER A 49 -19.30 -30.25 46.09
CA SER A 49 -18.27 -31.29 46.25
C SER A 49 -18.68 -32.67 45.65
N ALA A 50 -17.78 -33.66 45.69
CA ALA A 50 -17.97 -35.12 45.55
C ALA A 50 -18.09 -35.78 44.14
N ALA A 51 -17.50 -36.98 44.05
CA ALA A 51 -17.65 -38.01 43.00
C ALA A 51 -18.57 -39.16 43.56
N PRO A 52 -18.57 -40.49 43.18
CA PRO A 52 -17.52 -41.34 42.55
C PRO A 52 -18.01 -42.48 41.58
N PHE A 53 -17.12 -43.46 41.29
CA PHE A 53 -17.30 -44.85 40.78
C PHE A 53 -17.26 -45.23 39.27
N TYR A 54 -16.29 -46.11 38.93
CA TYR A 54 -16.30 -47.39 38.14
C TYR A 54 -17.21 -47.56 36.88
N GLN A 55 -16.91 -48.38 35.84
CA GLN A 55 -16.13 -49.64 35.75
C GLN A 55 -15.48 -49.87 34.33
N GLN A 56 -15.05 -51.10 33.97
CA GLN A 56 -14.10 -51.45 32.89
C GLN A 56 -14.67 -52.35 31.75
N SER A 57 -14.18 -52.18 30.50
CA SER A 57 -13.92 -53.22 29.44
C SER A 57 -13.41 -52.52 28.15
N VAL A 58 -12.44 -52.93 27.30
CA VAL A 58 -11.67 -54.14 26.90
C VAL A 58 -11.89 -54.53 25.41
N VAL A 59 -11.18 -53.80 24.51
CA VAL A 59 -10.42 -54.19 23.27
C VAL A 59 -11.04 -55.14 22.16
N PRO A 60 -10.41 -55.48 20.99
CA PRO A 60 -11.05 -55.24 19.66
C PRO A 60 -11.04 -56.42 18.64
N SER A 61 -11.43 -56.21 17.37
CA SER A 61 -11.16 -57.15 16.23
C SER A 61 -11.25 -56.56 14.80
N ALA A 62 -10.46 -57.14 13.86
CA ALA A 62 -10.51 -57.03 12.37
C ALA A 62 -9.68 -58.20 11.76
N PRO A 63 -9.95 -58.73 10.52
CA PRO A 63 -8.91 -58.72 9.43
C PRO A 63 -9.35 -58.96 7.93
N ALA A 64 -8.37 -58.91 6.98
CA ALA A 64 -8.24 -59.53 5.61
C ALA A 64 -9.23 -59.15 4.46
N LYS A 65 -8.89 -58.98 3.14
CA LYS A 65 -8.01 -59.61 2.07
C LYS A 65 -8.66 -60.82 1.32
N VAL A 66 -8.55 -61.05 -0.01
CA VAL A 66 -7.38 -61.35 -0.92
C VAL A 66 -7.72 -61.25 -2.46
N ASP A 67 -6.75 -60.85 -3.32
CA ASP A 67 -6.35 -61.09 -4.77
C ASP A 67 -7.36 -61.52 -5.92
N SER A 68 -7.15 -61.29 -7.25
CA SER A 68 -6.02 -61.76 -8.11
C SER A 68 -6.02 -61.39 -9.64
N ALA A 69 -4.85 -61.55 -10.30
CA ALA A 69 -4.55 -61.88 -11.73
C ALA A 69 -4.61 -60.85 -12.92
N ASN A 70 -3.99 -61.22 -14.07
CA ASN A 70 -3.59 -60.40 -15.28
C ASN A 70 -3.90 -61.21 -16.60
N PRO A 71 -3.21 -61.24 -17.80
CA PRO A 71 -1.99 -60.58 -18.39
C PRO A 71 -2.05 -60.11 -19.90
N HIS A 72 -0.90 -59.61 -20.45
CA HIS A 72 -0.53 -59.38 -21.90
C HIS A 72 -1.30 -58.30 -22.73
N ALA A 73 -0.86 -57.72 -23.88
CA ALA A 73 0.43 -57.33 -24.54
C ALA A 73 0.06 -56.51 -25.85
N THR A 74 0.85 -55.96 -26.82
CA THR A 74 2.29 -55.87 -27.20
C THR A 74 2.52 -54.75 -28.27
N HIS A 75 3.78 -54.53 -28.74
CA HIS A 75 4.24 -53.91 -30.03
C HIS A 75 4.35 -52.37 -30.29
N ALA A 76 5.30 -52.05 -31.19
CA ALA A 76 5.67 -50.81 -31.91
C ALA A 76 6.24 -51.24 -33.30
N PRO A 77 6.83 -50.41 -34.24
CA PRO A 77 7.16 -48.97 -34.24
C PRO A 77 6.88 -48.23 -35.61
N GLN A 78 7.42 -47.00 -35.82
CA GLN A 78 8.18 -46.49 -37.02
C GLN A 78 8.13 -44.95 -37.24
N ASN A 79 9.10 -44.41 -38.01
CA ASN A 79 9.34 -42.99 -38.38
C ASN A 79 9.64 -42.90 -39.91
N PRO A 80 9.29 -41.80 -40.61
CA PRO A 80 10.31 -40.91 -41.25
C PRO A 80 9.95 -39.39 -41.18
N VAL A 81 10.84 -38.43 -40.85
CA VAL A 81 12.02 -37.83 -41.55
C VAL A 81 11.71 -36.61 -42.45
N ALA A 82 12.32 -35.45 -42.09
CA ALA A 82 12.55 -34.20 -42.86
C ALA A 82 11.31 -33.34 -43.28
N THR A 83 11.39 -32.03 -43.55
CA THR A 83 12.52 -31.08 -43.76
C THR A 83 12.41 -29.78 -42.92
N SER A 84 13.44 -28.91 -42.95
CA SER A 84 13.54 -27.60 -42.27
C SER A 84 13.40 -26.41 -43.26
N PRO A 85 13.23 -25.14 -42.80
CA PRO A 85 14.43 -24.37 -42.41
C PRO A 85 14.29 -23.47 -41.14
N GLN A 86 15.47 -23.05 -40.68
CA GLN A 86 15.80 -22.07 -39.63
C GLN A 86 15.58 -20.61 -40.11
N ALA A 87 15.67 -19.54 -39.30
CA ALA A 87 15.50 -19.31 -37.85
C ALA A 87 15.64 -17.80 -37.58
N ASN A 88 15.36 -17.33 -36.35
CA ASN A 88 16.25 -16.38 -35.69
C ASN A 88 16.20 -16.50 -34.16
N GLN A 89 17.22 -15.99 -33.46
CA GLN A 89 17.62 -16.51 -32.14
C GLN A 89 17.14 -15.68 -30.93
N ILE A 90 16.85 -16.38 -29.82
CA ILE A 90 16.86 -15.85 -28.45
C ILE A 90 17.70 -16.82 -27.61
N MET A 91 18.58 -16.30 -26.74
CA MET A 91 19.46 -17.15 -25.91
C MET A 91 18.68 -17.87 -24.81
N PRO A 92 18.93 -19.18 -24.59
CA PRO A 92 18.19 -19.97 -23.59
C PRO A 92 18.71 -19.78 -22.16
N LEU A 93 17.78 -19.85 -21.20
CA LEU A 93 18.07 -19.98 -19.77
C LEU A 93 18.61 -21.38 -19.45
N ILE A 94 19.47 -21.48 -18.42
CA ILE A 94 20.05 -22.76 -17.96
C ILE A 94 18.97 -23.61 -17.26
N PRO A 95 18.66 -24.82 -17.74
CA PRO A 95 17.74 -25.74 -17.05
C PRO A 95 18.47 -26.62 -16.04
N CYS A 96 17.86 -26.85 -14.87
CA CYS A 96 18.28 -27.94 -13.97
C CYS A 96 17.76 -29.29 -14.49
N MET A 97 18.62 -30.31 -14.49
CA MET A 97 18.30 -31.71 -14.79
C MET A 97 18.87 -32.63 -13.68
N PRO A 98 18.27 -33.80 -13.38
CA PRO A 98 18.57 -34.54 -12.15
C PRO A 98 19.51 -35.75 -12.29
N GLY A 99 20.56 -35.77 -11.47
CA GLY A 99 21.04 -36.92 -10.67
C GLY A 99 21.57 -38.22 -11.32
N GLN A 100 22.80 -38.62 -10.94
CA GLN A 100 23.15 -40.03 -10.69
C GLN A 100 24.37 -40.18 -9.74
N GLN A 101 24.63 -41.42 -9.27
CA GLN A 101 25.61 -41.78 -8.22
C GLN A 101 26.88 -42.45 -8.78
N VAL A 102 28.05 -42.32 -8.12
CA VAL A 102 29.11 -43.34 -8.03
C VAL A 102 29.82 -43.26 -6.66
N TYR A 103 30.43 -44.37 -6.21
CA TYR A 103 31.07 -44.64 -4.90
C TYR A 103 32.49 -44.09 -4.69
N ALA A 104 32.89 -43.89 -3.41
CA ALA A 104 34.15 -44.29 -2.74
C ALA A 104 34.34 -43.47 -1.43
N SER A 105 35.01 -43.91 -0.35
CA SER A 105 35.40 -45.24 0.15
C SER A 105 35.73 -45.13 1.68
N GLU A 106 35.88 -46.25 2.39
CA GLU A 106 36.06 -46.27 3.86
C GLU A 106 37.50 -45.93 4.33
N ASN A 107 37.65 -45.22 5.46
CA ASN A 107 38.34 -45.81 6.63
C ASN A 107 38.16 -45.05 7.98
N GLN A 108 38.63 -45.70 9.05
CA GLN A 108 38.36 -45.41 10.47
C GLN A 108 39.19 -44.27 11.11
N VAL A 109 38.62 -43.62 12.13
CA VAL A 109 39.30 -43.32 13.42
C VAL A 109 38.31 -43.65 14.56
N GLN A 110 38.81 -44.09 15.72
CA GLN A 110 38.03 -44.66 16.82
C GLN A 110 37.42 -43.63 17.80
N VAL A 111 36.41 -44.08 18.55
CA VAL A 111 35.92 -43.45 19.79
C VAL A 111 36.28 -44.35 20.98
N SER A 112 36.84 -43.79 22.05
CA SER A 112 37.16 -44.49 23.31
C SER A 112 36.23 -44.08 24.46
N GLN A 113 36.10 -44.95 25.47
CA GLN A 113 35.13 -44.82 26.57
C GLN A 113 35.75 -44.32 27.90
N GLY A 114 34.89 -43.79 28.79
CA GLY A 114 35.14 -43.46 30.21
C GLY A 114 34.06 -42.47 30.70
N GLN A 115 33.07 -42.83 31.52
CA GLN A 115 33.11 -43.17 32.96
C GLN A 115 33.68 -42.04 33.86
N ILE A 116 33.15 -41.68 35.04
CA ILE A 116 31.80 -41.74 35.68
C ILE A 116 31.88 -40.98 37.05
N ASN A 117 30.76 -40.45 37.59
CA ASN A 117 30.49 -40.07 39.00
C ASN A 117 31.01 -38.77 39.73
N HIS A 118 30.01 -37.98 40.16
CA HIS A 118 29.69 -37.47 41.54
C HIS A 118 30.31 -36.21 42.21
N GLY A 119 29.43 -35.54 42.98
CA GLY A 119 29.59 -34.32 43.80
C GLY A 119 28.48 -33.28 43.50
N GLN A 120 27.29 -33.27 44.16
CA GLN A 120 26.95 -32.63 45.46
C GLN A 120 27.39 -31.14 45.57
N ALA A 121 26.61 -30.15 46.02
CA ALA A 121 25.18 -29.95 46.39
C ALA A 121 24.96 -28.43 46.71
N ALA A 122 23.78 -27.80 46.93
CA ALA A 122 22.34 -28.04 46.70
C ALA A 122 21.54 -26.72 47.04
N HIS A 123 20.20 -26.68 46.87
CA HIS A 123 19.25 -25.56 47.18
C HIS A 123 19.39 -24.26 46.32
N GLU A 124 18.35 -23.44 46.03
CA GLU A 124 16.91 -23.48 46.37
C GLU A 124 16.00 -22.86 45.25
N GLN A 125 14.67 -22.92 45.41
CA GLN A 125 13.58 -22.42 44.54
C GLN A 125 12.63 -21.53 45.40
N PRO A 126 11.65 -20.72 44.89
CA PRO A 126 10.85 -20.98 43.68
C PRO A 126 10.37 -19.78 42.81
N HIS A 127 9.78 -20.12 41.64
CA HIS A 127 8.79 -19.28 40.91
C HIS A 127 7.35 -19.64 41.35
N PRO A 128 6.30 -18.89 40.91
CA PRO A 128 5.55 -19.34 39.71
C PRO A 128 4.89 -18.21 38.86
N GLY A 129 4.37 -18.55 37.68
CA GLY A 129 3.41 -17.68 36.97
C GLY A 129 3.26 -17.85 35.44
N GLN A 130 2.53 -18.88 34.98
CA GLN A 130 1.95 -18.92 33.62
C GLN A 130 0.52 -19.48 33.63
N PRO A 131 -0.42 -18.97 32.81
CA PRO A 131 -1.76 -19.51 32.65
C PRO A 131 -1.92 -20.39 31.38
N HIS A 132 -2.79 -21.40 31.45
CA HIS A 132 -3.28 -22.18 30.31
C HIS A 132 -4.82 -22.04 30.15
N PRO A 133 -5.41 -22.34 28.97
CA PRO A 133 -6.79 -21.96 28.63
C PRO A 133 -7.86 -22.99 29.03
N MET A 134 -9.11 -22.52 29.12
CA MET A 134 -10.36 -23.30 29.24
C MET A 134 -11.45 -22.72 28.32
N SER A 135 -12.46 -23.51 27.95
CA SER A 135 -13.47 -23.12 26.95
C SER A 135 -14.84 -23.81 27.12
N MET A 136 -15.90 -23.20 26.58
CA MET A 136 -17.31 -23.69 26.52
C MET A 136 -18.01 -23.76 27.90
N PRO A 137 -19.36 -23.92 28.02
CA PRO A 137 -20.43 -24.19 27.04
C PRO A 137 -21.48 -23.03 26.96
N GLY A 138 -22.67 -23.13 26.34
CA GLY A 138 -23.36 -24.25 25.67
C GLY A 138 -24.66 -23.82 24.95
N HIS A 139 -25.38 -24.80 24.37
CA HIS A 139 -26.65 -24.60 23.65
C HIS A 139 -27.88 -24.66 24.57
N PHE A 140 -28.96 -23.99 24.16
CA PHE A 140 -30.34 -24.37 24.47
C PHE A 140 -31.23 -24.30 23.22
N SER A 141 -32.41 -24.90 23.26
CA SER A 141 -33.31 -25.11 22.12
C SER A 141 -34.75 -24.75 22.46
N GLN A 142 -35.50 -24.20 21.49
CA GLN A 142 -36.95 -24.41 21.40
C GLN A 142 -37.45 -24.25 19.96
N GLN A 143 -38.60 -24.84 19.68
CA GLN A 143 -39.28 -24.87 18.37
C GLN A 143 -40.50 -23.96 18.40
N HIS A 144 -40.86 -23.36 17.26
CA HIS A 144 -42.25 -23.12 16.84
C HIS A 144 -42.27 -22.92 15.31
N ALA A 145 -43.45 -23.02 14.68
CA ALA A 145 -43.55 -23.25 13.24
C ALA A 145 -44.63 -22.40 12.54
N LEU A 146 -44.29 -21.97 11.30
CA LEU A 146 -45.20 -21.61 10.19
C LEU A 146 -46.08 -20.34 10.41
N PRO A 147 -46.65 -19.73 9.33
CA PRO A 147 -46.97 -20.29 8.02
C PRO A 147 -46.42 -19.58 6.76
N HIS A 148 -46.63 -20.24 5.63
CA HIS A 148 -46.55 -19.66 4.29
C HIS A 148 -47.56 -18.52 4.09
N PHE A 149 -47.24 -17.60 3.17
CA PHE A 149 -48.23 -16.81 2.45
C PHE A 149 -48.00 -16.91 0.94
N GLN A 150 -49.09 -16.93 0.17
CA GLN A 150 -49.10 -16.82 -1.29
C GLN A 150 -49.65 -15.46 -1.71
N GLY A 151 -49.34 -15.06 -2.95
CA GLY A 151 -49.73 -13.78 -3.55
C GLY A 151 -48.52 -12.86 -3.75
N GLY A 152 -48.43 -12.09 -4.83
CA GLY A 152 -49.33 -12.00 -5.97
C GLY A 152 -48.97 -10.75 -6.79
N HIS A 153 -48.80 -10.88 -8.11
CA HIS A 153 -48.40 -9.74 -8.95
C HIS A 153 -49.51 -8.70 -9.08
N PRO A 154 -49.12 -7.42 -9.12
CA PRO A 154 -49.70 -6.46 -10.05
C PRO A 154 -48.65 -6.07 -11.10
N HIS A 155 -48.98 -6.22 -12.38
CA HIS A 155 -48.28 -5.48 -13.43
C HIS A 155 -48.64 -4.00 -13.33
N PHE A 156 -47.65 -3.11 -13.45
CA PHE A 156 -47.89 -1.72 -13.84
C PHE A 156 -47.31 -1.49 -15.23
N SER A 157 -48.20 -1.25 -16.20
CA SER A 157 -47.85 -0.76 -17.52
C SER A 157 -47.90 0.77 -17.50
N ALA A 158 -46.84 1.43 -17.98
CA ALA A 158 -46.80 2.85 -18.23
C ALA A 158 -46.19 3.08 -19.62
N SER A 159 -46.98 3.65 -20.53
CA SER A 159 -46.64 3.70 -21.96
C SER A 159 -47.03 5.03 -22.61
N ALA A 160 -46.06 5.89 -22.90
CA ALA A 160 -46.08 6.97 -23.91
C ALA A 160 -44.82 7.86 -23.75
N PRO A 161 -44.42 8.63 -24.78
CA PRO A 161 -44.38 8.29 -26.20
C PRO A 161 -42.96 8.47 -26.78
N GLY A 162 -42.71 7.98 -27.99
CA GLY A 162 -41.41 8.11 -28.65
C GLY A 162 -41.16 9.49 -29.26
N GLY A 163 -39.90 9.94 -29.24
CA GLY A 163 -39.40 11.07 -30.01
C GLY A 163 -38.00 10.78 -30.54
N GLN A 164 -37.84 10.64 -31.86
CA GLN A 164 -36.53 10.52 -32.50
C GLN A 164 -35.97 11.90 -32.82
N LEU A 165 -34.65 12.07 -32.67
CA LEU A 165 -33.88 13.17 -33.26
C LEU A 165 -32.71 12.59 -34.07
N PRO A 166 -32.33 13.23 -35.20
CA PRO A 166 -31.39 12.65 -36.16
C PRO A 166 -29.91 12.78 -35.73
N PRO A 167 -29.01 11.94 -36.28
CA PRO A 167 -27.59 11.97 -35.96
C PRO A 167 -26.82 13.05 -36.76
N GLY A 168 -25.81 13.66 -36.12
CA GLY A 168 -24.65 14.22 -36.81
C GLY A 168 -24.63 15.74 -37.03
N VAL A 169 -24.24 16.50 -36.00
CA VAL A 169 -23.53 17.78 -36.16
C VAL A 169 -22.40 17.84 -35.13
N ALA A 170 -21.16 18.05 -35.57
CA ALA A 170 -20.04 18.33 -34.67
C ALA A 170 -20.01 19.84 -34.37
N GLN A 171 -19.78 20.22 -33.10
CA GLN A 171 -19.60 21.62 -32.71
C GLN A 171 -18.41 21.77 -31.75
N ASN A 172 -17.61 22.81 -32.00
CA ASN A 172 -16.44 23.15 -31.19
C ASN A 172 -16.89 23.73 -29.85
N LEU A 173 -16.18 23.38 -28.76
CA LEU A 173 -16.40 24.00 -27.46
C LEU A 173 -15.70 25.37 -27.39
N ASP A 174 -16.43 26.40 -27.01
CA ASP A 174 -15.88 27.75 -26.82
C ASP A 174 -15.07 27.84 -25.51
N MET A 175 -13.76 27.99 -25.66
CA MET A 175 -12.81 28.12 -24.55
C MET A 175 -12.99 29.38 -23.71
N ASN A 176 -13.75 30.39 -24.17
CA ASN A 176 -13.98 31.62 -23.41
C ASN A 176 -14.94 31.41 -22.24
N ALA A 177 -15.93 30.52 -22.37
CA ALA A 177 -16.86 30.17 -21.28
C ALA A 177 -16.12 29.59 -20.05
N PHE A 178 -15.01 28.87 -20.27
CA PHE A 178 -14.23 28.24 -19.21
C PHE A 178 -13.43 29.24 -18.36
N ARG A 179 -13.08 30.41 -18.90
CA ARG A 179 -12.32 31.45 -18.18
C ARG A 179 -13.16 32.19 -17.14
N GLY A 180 -14.46 32.39 -17.39
CA GLY A 180 -15.34 33.12 -16.47
C GLY A 180 -15.51 32.45 -15.11
N VAL A 181 -15.55 31.11 -15.08
CA VAL A 181 -15.74 30.33 -13.84
C VAL A 181 -14.50 30.41 -12.93
N LEU A 182 -13.30 30.32 -13.51
CA LEU A 182 -12.03 30.44 -12.76
C LEU A 182 -11.88 31.79 -12.08
N GLN A 183 -12.31 32.89 -12.72
CA GLN A 183 -12.20 34.23 -12.16
C GLN A 183 -13.11 34.45 -10.95
N ALA A 184 -14.30 33.83 -10.92
CA ALA A 184 -15.22 33.89 -9.79
C ALA A 184 -14.70 33.14 -8.54
N GLN A 185 -13.99 32.02 -8.74
CA GLN A 185 -13.35 31.28 -7.64
C GLN A 185 -12.14 32.01 -7.04
N GLN A 186 -11.37 32.75 -7.84
CA GLN A 186 -10.24 33.54 -7.33
C GLN A 186 -10.70 34.74 -6.48
N GLN A 187 -11.80 35.40 -6.84
CA GLN A 187 -12.30 36.55 -6.07
C GLN A 187 -12.90 36.17 -4.70
N SER A 188 -13.47 34.97 -4.57
CA SER A 188 -14.06 34.49 -3.31
C SER A 188 -13.02 34.08 -2.27
N ALA A 189 -11.76 33.86 -2.66
CA ALA A 189 -10.63 33.60 -1.74
C ALA A 189 -10.08 34.88 -1.06
N ALA A 190 -10.42 36.08 -1.54
CA ALA A 190 -9.77 37.33 -1.14
C ALA A 190 -10.31 37.99 0.15
N HIS A 191 -11.37 37.46 0.76
CA HIS A 191 -12.07 38.09 1.90
C HIS A 191 -12.27 37.17 3.11
N GLY A 192 -11.21 36.46 3.51
CA GLY A 192 -11.12 35.82 4.83
C GLY A 192 -10.73 36.83 5.91
N ASN A 193 -11.61 37.09 6.88
CA ASN A 193 -11.35 37.97 8.02
C ASN A 193 -10.40 37.29 9.04
N PRO A 194 -9.25 37.88 9.43
CA PRO A 194 -8.24 37.19 10.22
C PRO A 194 -8.68 36.93 11.68
N GLY A 195 -8.94 35.67 12.00
CA GLY A 195 -9.19 35.21 13.37
C GLY A 195 -7.91 35.23 14.22
N TYR A 196 -7.91 36.05 15.27
CA TYR A 196 -6.79 36.21 16.21
C TYR A 196 -6.54 34.93 17.04
N ILE A 197 -5.32 34.38 16.94
CA ILE A 197 -4.80 33.33 17.84
C ILE A 197 -3.50 33.86 18.47
N PRO A 198 -3.42 34.07 19.80
CA PRO A 198 -2.20 34.52 20.45
C PRO A 198 -1.26 33.34 20.75
N GLY A 199 -0.02 33.38 20.24
CA GLY A 199 1.08 32.59 20.80
C GLY A 199 1.83 31.61 19.87
N ALA A 200 2.33 32.06 18.73
CA ALA A 200 3.40 31.37 18.00
C ALA A 200 4.32 32.38 17.27
N PRO A 201 5.66 32.23 17.29
CA PRO A 201 6.55 33.06 16.49
C PRO A 201 6.61 32.56 15.04
N HIS A 202 6.34 33.43 14.07
CA HIS A 202 6.37 33.09 12.65
C HIS A 202 7.79 33.17 12.07
N GLY A 203 8.40 32.03 11.77
CA GLY A 203 9.58 31.96 10.90
C GLY A 203 9.19 32.11 9.43
N ARG A 204 9.94 32.94 8.67
CA ARG A 204 9.72 33.19 7.24
C ARG A 204 10.93 32.67 6.45
N ALA A 205 10.71 32.02 5.31
CA ALA A 205 11.79 31.46 4.50
C ALA A 205 12.68 32.55 3.88
N VAL A 206 13.98 32.28 3.75
CA VAL A 206 15.02 33.19 3.22
C VAL A 206 15.98 32.38 2.31
N PRO A 207 16.51 32.95 1.20
CA PRO A 207 17.41 32.24 0.28
C PRO A 207 18.81 31.95 0.85
N ALA A 208 19.53 31.02 0.22
CA ALA A 208 20.87 30.61 0.64
C ALA A 208 22.00 31.36 -0.10
N GLY A 209 22.97 31.88 0.64
CA GLY A 209 24.23 32.42 0.10
C GLY A 209 24.82 33.56 0.94
N GLY A 210 25.97 33.33 1.59
CA GLY A 210 26.69 34.36 2.35
C GLY A 210 28.08 33.88 2.79
N ALA A 211 29.07 34.77 2.77
CA ALA A 211 30.46 34.49 3.17
C ALA A 211 30.77 35.04 4.57
N LEU A 212 31.76 34.46 5.24
CA LEU A 212 32.12 34.80 6.62
C LEU A 212 32.97 36.08 6.72
N SER A 213 32.61 36.94 7.68
CA SER A 213 33.41 38.10 8.11
C SER A 213 33.97 37.89 9.52
N SER A 214 35.02 38.61 9.90
CA SER A 214 35.87 38.32 11.07
C SER A 214 35.21 38.49 12.44
N ASN A 215 34.00 39.07 12.51
CA ASN A 215 33.30 39.37 13.76
C ASN A 215 32.10 38.45 14.04
N GLY A 216 31.97 37.31 13.34
CA GLY A 216 31.01 36.25 13.68
C GLY A 216 29.54 36.49 13.30
N MET A 217 29.19 37.68 12.79
CA MET A 217 27.90 37.94 12.15
C MET A 217 27.92 37.46 10.69
N ILE A 218 26.86 36.76 10.27
CA ILE A 218 26.63 36.40 8.87
C ILE A 218 25.67 37.44 8.27
N THR A 219 26.21 38.36 7.48
CA THR A 219 25.43 39.34 6.73
C THR A 219 25.19 38.86 5.30
N THR A 220 23.94 38.87 4.85
CA THR A 220 23.62 38.83 3.41
C THR A 220 24.02 40.14 2.75
N VAL A 221 24.04 40.17 1.41
CA VAL A 221 24.39 41.37 0.61
C VAL A 221 23.44 42.55 0.89
N ASP A 222 22.21 42.25 1.34
CA ASP A 222 21.12 43.22 1.54
C ASP A 222 21.05 43.76 2.98
N GLY A 223 22.01 43.40 3.85
CA GLY A 223 22.13 43.98 5.19
C GLY A 223 21.09 43.52 6.22
N THR A 224 20.35 42.44 5.95
CA THR A 224 19.45 41.83 6.94
C THR A 224 20.22 40.95 7.92
N GLU A 225 19.91 41.06 9.21
CA GLU A 225 20.47 40.16 10.23
C GLU A 225 19.95 38.74 10.00
N VAL A 226 20.85 37.82 9.66
CA VAL A 226 20.55 36.38 9.67
C VAL A 226 20.54 35.91 11.11
N ASP A 227 19.39 35.43 11.59
CA ASP A 227 19.27 34.79 12.90
C ASP A 227 20.36 33.71 13.06
N PRO A 228 21.23 33.76 14.09
CA PRO A 228 22.27 32.76 14.27
C PRO A 228 21.70 31.34 14.48
N HIS A 229 20.45 31.20 14.92
CA HIS A 229 19.78 29.90 14.99
C HIS A 229 19.33 29.40 13.60
N ALA A 230 19.15 30.28 12.60
CA ALA A 230 18.82 29.85 11.24
C ALA A 230 19.93 28.99 10.62
N ALA A 231 21.20 29.19 11.00
CA ALA A 231 22.30 28.29 10.61
C ALA A 231 22.20 26.90 11.27
N ILE A 232 21.59 26.82 12.46
CA ILE A 232 21.31 25.54 13.15
C ILE A 232 20.13 24.84 12.46
N TYR A 233 19.04 25.56 12.18
CA TYR A 233 17.86 25.02 11.47
C TYR A 233 18.10 24.73 9.98
N ALA A 234 19.05 25.40 9.32
CA ALA A 234 19.43 25.14 7.92
C ALA A 234 20.27 23.86 7.76
N ASN A 235 20.95 23.41 8.80
CA ASN A 235 21.49 22.05 8.83
C ASN A 235 20.33 21.07 8.99
N CYS A 236 20.01 20.34 7.92
CA CYS A 236 19.03 19.26 8.02
C CYS A 236 19.52 18.24 9.04
N GLU A 237 18.81 18.14 10.18
CA GLU A 237 19.10 17.22 11.31
C GLU A 237 19.10 15.73 10.94
N PHE A 238 18.85 15.40 9.68
CA PHE A 238 18.53 14.08 9.17
C PHE A 238 19.23 13.90 7.80
N PRO A 239 20.26 13.04 7.69
CA PRO A 239 20.95 12.80 6.42
C PRO A 239 20.03 12.11 5.41
N SER A 240 20.31 12.36 4.13
CA SER A 240 19.63 11.77 2.98
C SER A 240 20.05 10.31 2.78
N ALA A 241 19.19 9.50 2.18
CA ALA A 241 19.56 8.19 1.64
C ALA A 241 20.72 8.29 0.63
N LYS A 242 20.89 9.43 -0.05
CA LYS A 242 22.00 9.73 -0.97
C LYS A 242 23.34 9.84 -0.24
N ASP A 243 23.35 10.36 0.99
CA ASP A 243 24.55 10.35 1.85
C ASP A 243 24.93 8.91 2.24
N CYS A 244 23.93 8.06 2.46
CA CYS A 244 24.11 6.64 2.76
C CYS A 244 24.58 5.86 1.52
N ARG A 245 24.12 6.21 0.32
CA ARG A 245 24.45 5.58 -0.98
C ARG A 245 25.97 5.50 -1.19
N THR A 246 26.71 6.54 -0.83
CA THR A 246 28.17 6.65 -1.00
C THR A 246 28.96 5.49 -0.38
N CYS A 247 28.41 4.81 0.63
CA CYS A 247 28.98 3.58 1.19
C CYS A 247 28.08 2.34 1.02
N HIS A 248 26.77 2.51 0.83
CA HIS A 248 25.77 1.44 0.84
C HIS A 248 24.99 1.33 -0.49
N GLU A 249 25.67 1.49 -1.63
CA GLU A 249 25.02 1.61 -2.95
C GLU A 249 24.00 0.49 -3.26
N LYS A 250 24.33 -0.80 -3.04
CA LYS A 250 23.37 -1.90 -3.29
C LYS A 250 22.08 -1.74 -2.48
N ILE A 251 22.19 -1.33 -1.21
CA ILE A 251 21.04 -1.09 -0.32
C ILE A 251 20.23 0.10 -0.82
N TYR A 252 20.90 1.17 -1.28
CA TYR A 252 20.23 2.34 -1.87
C TYR A 252 19.49 1.98 -3.17
N GLU A 253 20.10 1.26 -4.11
CA GLU A 253 19.46 0.93 -5.39
C GLU A 253 18.32 -0.11 -5.25
N GLU A 254 18.32 -0.91 -4.19
CA GLU A 254 17.15 -1.72 -3.80
C GLU A 254 16.04 -0.86 -3.18
N TRP A 255 16.40 0.03 -2.26
CA TRP A 255 15.47 0.91 -1.56
C TRP A 255 14.85 1.99 -2.46
N SER A 256 15.59 2.55 -3.41
CA SER A 256 15.18 3.70 -4.24
C SER A 256 13.95 3.42 -5.11
N VAL A 257 13.71 2.15 -5.43
CA VAL A 257 12.56 1.62 -6.19
C VAL A 257 11.55 0.86 -5.30
N SER A 258 11.76 0.88 -3.98
CA SER A 258 10.84 0.28 -3.01
C SER A 258 9.57 1.12 -2.80
N SER A 259 8.51 0.49 -2.30
CA SER A 259 7.30 1.20 -1.87
C SER A 259 7.54 2.08 -0.64
N HIS A 260 8.64 1.87 0.09
CA HIS A 260 9.07 2.72 1.22
C HIS A 260 9.62 4.07 0.74
N ALA A 261 10.49 4.07 -0.29
CA ALA A 261 10.95 5.30 -0.93
C ALA A 261 9.81 6.05 -1.64
N TYR A 262 8.89 5.30 -2.27
CA TYR A 262 7.73 5.87 -2.96
C TYR A 262 6.71 6.57 -2.02
N ALA A 263 6.74 6.26 -0.71
CA ALA A 263 5.64 6.54 0.20
C ALA A 263 5.23 8.02 0.29
N ALA A 264 6.18 8.95 0.24
CA ALA A 264 5.92 10.41 0.27
C ALA A 264 5.73 11.07 -1.11
N VAL A 265 6.09 10.39 -2.21
CA VAL A 265 6.00 10.93 -3.59
C VAL A 265 4.85 10.34 -4.41
N SER A 266 4.09 9.40 -3.84
CA SER A 266 2.91 8.80 -4.47
C SER A 266 1.81 9.84 -4.74
N PRO A 267 1.41 10.09 -6.01
CA PRO A 267 0.34 11.05 -6.31
C PRO A 267 -1.01 10.66 -5.71
N MET A 268 -1.30 9.36 -5.61
CA MET A 268 -2.52 8.87 -4.96
C MET A 268 -2.52 9.04 -3.44
N PHE A 269 -1.35 8.98 -2.78
CA PHE A 269 -1.26 9.35 -1.37
C PHE A 269 -1.68 10.81 -1.16
N HIS A 270 -1.14 11.74 -1.94
CA HIS A 270 -1.48 13.17 -1.83
C HIS A 270 -2.95 13.43 -2.13
N LYS A 271 -3.50 12.85 -3.20
CA LYS A 271 -4.92 13.00 -3.55
C LYS A 271 -5.85 12.44 -2.46
N PHE A 272 -5.54 11.27 -1.89
CA PHE A 272 -6.34 10.70 -0.80
C PHE A 272 -6.20 11.50 0.50
N GLU A 273 -4.99 11.90 0.90
CA GLU A 273 -4.73 12.72 2.10
C GLU A 273 -5.54 14.02 2.05
N GLN A 274 -5.47 14.72 0.92
CA GLN A 274 -6.17 15.98 0.69
C GLN A 274 -7.68 15.78 0.71
N LYS A 275 -8.20 14.74 0.03
CA LYS A 275 -9.63 14.42 0.00
C LYS A 275 -10.18 14.14 1.40
N ILE A 276 -9.51 13.32 2.22
CA ILE A 276 -9.99 13.02 3.57
C ILE A 276 -9.83 14.22 4.51
N ASN A 277 -8.72 14.96 4.47
CA ASN A 277 -8.58 16.16 5.29
C ASN A 277 -9.63 17.23 4.95
N THR A 278 -10.02 17.34 3.68
CA THR A 278 -11.09 18.25 3.26
C THR A 278 -12.45 17.83 3.84
N LEU A 279 -12.80 16.55 3.73
CA LEU A 279 -14.06 16.00 4.25
C LEU A 279 -14.12 16.04 5.78
N ALA A 280 -13.00 15.76 6.45
CA ALA A 280 -12.88 15.66 7.90
C ALA A 280 -12.42 16.97 8.58
N GLN A 281 -12.49 18.11 7.87
CA GLN A 281 -12.08 19.45 8.35
C GLN A 281 -10.70 19.47 9.05
N GLY A 282 -9.71 18.75 8.52
CA GLY A 282 -8.34 18.68 9.03
C GLY A 282 -8.14 17.85 10.30
N THR A 283 -9.17 17.16 10.82
CA THR A 283 -9.10 16.41 12.09
C THR A 283 -8.11 15.24 12.11
N LEU A 284 -7.60 14.80 10.96
CA LEU A 284 -6.51 13.81 10.89
C LEU A 284 -5.14 14.37 11.32
N GLY A 285 -4.87 15.66 11.04
CA GLY A 285 -3.55 16.25 11.18
C GLY A 285 -2.45 15.40 10.54
N TYR A 286 -1.39 15.12 11.30
CA TYR A 286 -0.22 14.35 10.82
C TYR A 286 -0.44 12.84 10.66
N PHE A 287 -1.65 12.29 10.89
CA PHE A 287 -1.91 10.84 10.91
C PHE A 287 -1.29 10.09 9.72
N CYS A 288 -1.50 10.60 8.50
CA CYS A 288 -1.03 9.99 7.26
C CYS A 288 0.51 10.08 7.11
N LEU A 289 1.09 11.24 7.43
CA LEU A 289 2.53 11.49 7.26
C LEU A 289 3.39 10.65 8.20
N ARG A 290 2.91 10.24 9.38
CA ARG A 290 3.66 9.39 10.34
C ARG A 290 4.19 8.09 9.73
N CYS A 291 3.45 7.51 8.78
CA CYS A 291 3.88 6.35 8.02
C CYS A 291 4.50 6.71 6.66
N HIS A 292 4.02 7.76 5.99
CA HIS A 292 4.42 8.07 4.61
C HIS A 292 5.66 8.99 4.50
N SER A 293 5.85 9.93 5.42
CA SER A 293 7.08 10.70 5.63
C SER A 293 7.35 10.85 7.13
N PRO A 294 7.95 9.83 7.78
CA PRO A 294 8.28 9.89 9.20
C PRO A 294 9.23 11.05 9.52
N VAL A 295 10.13 11.38 8.59
CA VAL A 295 11.09 12.49 8.72
C VAL A 295 10.38 13.84 8.63
N GLY A 296 9.51 14.04 7.63
CA GLY A 296 8.69 15.26 7.54
C GLY A 296 7.80 15.45 8.78
N THR A 297 7.25 14.37 9.33
CA THR A 297 6.49 14.39 10.60
C THR A 297 7.36 14.84 11.78
N THR A 298 8.60 14.33 11.87
CA THR A 298 9.52 14.67 12.97
C THR A 298 10.05 16.10 12.86
N GLN A 299 10.28 16.58 11.63
CA GLN A 299 10.62 17.96 11.31
C GLN A 299 9.42 18.92 11.36
N LYS A 300 8.20 18.43 11.64
CA LYS A 300 6.95 19.21 11.71
C LYS A 300 6.64 19.97 10.40
N LEU A 301 6.92 19.33 9.27
CA LEU A 301 6.63 19.84 7.92
C LEU A 301 5.13 20.15 7.81
N SER A 302 4.77 21.39 7.49
CA SER A 302 3.36 21.81 7.55
C SER A 302 2.51 21.06 6.52
N ARG A 303 1.25 20.75 6.87
CA ARG A 303 0.35 19.93 6.02
C ARG A 303 -0.05 20.62 4.70
N ASP A 304 -0.01 21.96 4.70
CA ASP A 304 -0.24 22.82 3.54
C ASP A 304 1.04 23.13 2.74
N GLN A 305 2.22 22.81 3.27
CA GLN A 305 3.49 22.91 2.57
C GLN A 305 3.63 21.76 1.55
N ALA A 306 4.15 22.04 0.36
CA ALA A 306 4.33 20.98 -0.62
C ALA A 306 5.50 20.07 -0.25
N ILE A 307 5.37 18.75 -0.46
CA ILE A 307 6.39 17.77 -0.04
C ILE A 307 7.78 18.04 -0.64
N TRP A 308 7.83 18.60 -1.86
CA TRP A 308 9.07 18.98 -2.55
C TRP A 308 9.75 20.24 -1.99
N GLU A 309 9.10 20.98 -1.10
CA GLU A 309 9.66 22.12 -0.36
C GLU A 309 10.29 21.69 0.98
N GLY A 310 10.04 20.45 1.41
CA GLY A 310 10.67 19.87 2.61
C GLY A 310 12.18 19.61 2.46
N SER A 311 12.76 19.00 3.48
CA SER A 311 14.15 18.52 3.41
C SER A 311 14.31 17.36 2.41
N PRO A 312 15.52 17.05 1.93
CA PRO A 312 15.77 15.86 1.12
C PRO A 312 15.25 14.57 1.80
N ALA A 313 15.59 14.37 3.07
CA ALA A 313 15.17 13.19 3.84
C ALA A 313 13.65 13.11 4.09
N ALA A 314 12.91 14.24 4.04
CA ALA A 314 11.44 14.24 4.11
C ALA A 314 10.77 13.81 2.78
N LYS A 315 11.39 14.08 1.63
CA LYS A 315 10.90 13.67 0.29
C LYS A 315 11.06 12.17 0.04
N GLU A 316 12.07 11.58 0.66
CA GLU A 316 12.44 10.16 0.51
C GLU A 316 11.48 9.18 1.20
N GLY A 317 10.38 9.65 1.79
CA GLY A 317 9.38 8.80 2.44
C GLY A 317 9.93 8.03 3.63
N VAL A 318 9.83 6.70 3.60
CA VAL A 318 10.44 5.82 4.61
C VAL A 318 11.91 5.57 4.20
N THR A 319 12.71 6.62 4.40
CA THR A 319 14.17 6.66 4.12
C THR A 319 14.99 5.83 5.13
N CYS A 320 16.29 5.65 4.87
CA CYS A 320 17.22 4.83 5.66
C CYS A 320 17.15 5.13 7.17
N ILE A 321 17.13 6.40 7.56
CA ILE A 321 17.05 6.84 8.96
C ILE A 321 15.70 6.54 9.64
N ALA A 322 14.61 6.42 8.87
CA ALA A 322 13.29 6.01 9.40
C ALA A 322 13.28 4.58 9.96
N CYS A 323 14.32 3.80 9.63
CA CYS A 323 14.66 2.55 10.28
C CYS A 323 15.88 2.69 11.20
N HIS A 324 16.97 3.31 10.72
CA HIS A 324 18.29 3.25 11.36
C HIS A 324 18.63 4.38 12.35
N ARG A 325 17.70 5.32 12.62
CA ARG A 325 17.80 6.29 13.72
C ARG A 325 16.73 6.09 14.81
N VAL A 326 16.05 4.95 14.85
CA VAL A 326 15.08 4.58 15.89
C VAL A 326 15.80 3.79 17.01
N LYS A 327 15.81 4.31 18.24
CA LYS A 327 16.44 3.67 19.42
C LYS A 327 15.49 2.97 20.38
N GLU A 328 14.21 3.35 20.35
CA GLU A 328 13.16 2.90 21.27
C GLU A 328 12.35 1.74 20.67
N ARG A 329 11.82 0.83 21.51
CA ARG A 329 10.96 -0.27 21.05
C ARG A 329 9.52 0.20 20.91
N TYR A 330 8.93 0.04 19.73
CA TYR A 330 7.55 0.46 19.45
C TYR A 330 6.62 -0.72 19.17
N GLY A 331 5.31 -0.51 19.35
CA GLY A 331 4.26 -1.51 19.15
C GLY A 331 3.23 -1.08 18.10
N ARG A 332 1.94 -1.33 18.38
CA ARG A 332 0.82 -0.80 17.59
C ARG A 332 0.61 0.68 17.94
N VAL A 333 1.24 1.58 17.17
CA VAL A 333 1.34 3.02 17.50
C VAL A 333 0.97 3.96 16.34
N ASN A 334 0.30 3.48 15.28
CA ASN A 334 -0.16 4.32 14.16
C ASN A 334 0.92 5.27 13.60
N GLY A 335 2.13 4.75 13.38
CA GLY A 335 3.30 5.46 12.89
C GLY A 335 4.04 6.34 13.93
N GLU A 336 3.51 6.54 15.13
CA GLU A 336 4.15 7.35 16.18
C GLU A 336 5.45 6.70 16.69
N ARG A 337 6.59 7.08 16.08
CA ARG A 337 7.94 6.66 16.46
C ARG A 337 8.87 7.86 16.47
N ARG A 338 9.73 7.96 17.49
CA ARG A 338 10.80 8.96 17.53
C ARG A 338 12.04 8.45 16.82
N MET A 339 12.64 9.31 16.00
CA MET A 339 14.00 9.14 15.48
C MET A 339 14.95 10.08 16.22
N GLU A 340 16.23 9.70 16.31
CA GLU A 340 17.28 10.58 16.79
C GLU A 340 17.74 11.53 15.66
N PRO A 341 17.55 12.87 15.80
CA PRO A 341 18.25 13.84 14.96
C PRO A 341 19.76 13.76 15.22
N GLY A 342 20.54 14.15 14.21
CA GLY A 342 22.00 14.27 14.26
C GLY A 342 22.65 14.04 12.89
N PRO A 343 23.82 14.64 12.62
CA PRO A 343 24.54 14.51 11.35
C PRO A 343 24.87 13.05 10.99
N LEU A 344 25.33 12.81 9.75
CA LEU A 344 25.74 11.47 9.28
C LEU A 344 26.78 10.80 10.20
N THR A 345 27.60 11.59 10.90
CA THR A 345 28.63 11.10 11.84
C THR A 345 28.07 10.51 13.13
N ASP A 346 26.79 10.70 13.44
CA ASP A 346 26.19 10.24 14.70
C ASP A 346 25.75 8.76 14.65
N PRO A 347 25.56 8.09 15.82
CA PRO A 347 25.29 6.67 15.88
C PRO A 347 24.06 6.20 15.09
N VAL A 348 24.17 5.04 14.46
CA VAL A 348 23.04 4.34 13.79
C VAL A 348 22.67 3.05 14.51
N TYR A 349 21.41 2.63 14.38
CA TYR A 349 20.83 1.47 15.05
C TYR A 349 20.61 0.33 14.05
N GLY A 350 21.00 -0.90 14.40
CA GLY A 350 20.94 -2.02 13.48
C GLY A 350 21.14 -3.39 14.13
N SER A 351 21.21 -4.44 13.31
CA SER A 351 21.39 -5.83 13.78
C SER A 351 22.85 -6.22 14.07
N GLY A 352 23.81 -5.33 13.81
CA GLY A 352 25.24 -5.57 14.05
C GLY A 352 25.74 -5.00 15.37
N ASN A 353 26.79 -5.59 15.92
CA ASN A 353 27.47 -5.15 17.16
C ASN A 353 28.47 -3.98 16.95
N GLY A 354 28.68 -3.55 15.70
CA GLY A 354 29.56 -2.43 15.36
C GLY A 354 31.06 -2.73 15.29
N GLN A 355 31.53 -3.95 15.58
CA GLN A 355 32.97 -4.26 15.59
C GLN A 355 33.66 -3.97 14.25
N THR A 356 33.03 -4.34 13.13
CA THR A 356 33.57 -4.09 11.78
C THR A 356 33.76 -2.59 11.50
N LEU A 357 32.88 -1.73 12.03
CA LEU A 357 33.00 -0.28 11.89
C LEU A 357 34.17 0.27 12.71
N GLN A 358 34.38 -0.22 13.94
CA GLN A 358 35.53 0.20 14.75
C GLN A 358 36.86 -0.14 14.06
N ASN A 359 36.93 -1.29 13.38
CA ASN A 359 38.10 -1.68 12.57
C ASN A 359 38.31 -0.78 11.33
N VAL A 360 37.27 -0.10 10.82
CA VAL A 360 37.37 0.88 9.73
C VAL A 360 37.78 2.25 10.27
N ILE A 361 37.16 2.70 11.36
CA ILE A 361 37.47 3.98 12.02
C ILE A 361 38.91 4.02 12.57
N SER A 362 39.47 2.87 12.98
CA SER A 362 40.87 2.77 13.42
C SER A 362 41.92 2.86 12.29
N GLN A 363 41.50 2.93 11.03
CA GLN A 363 42.35 3.05 9.84
C GLN A 363 41.86 4.20 8.93
N PRO A 364 41.74 5.44 9.44
CA PRO A 364 41.04 6.52 8.75
C PRO A 364 41.70 6.93 7.43
N GLU A 365 43.03 6.87 7.34
CA GLU A 365 43.80 7.18 6.12
C GLU A 365 43.52 6.17 5.00
N LYS A 366 43.53 4.87 5.32
CA LYS A 366 43.30 3.76 4.37
C LYS A 366 41.89 3.77 3.81
N TYR A 367 40.90 4.02 4.67
CA TYR A 367 39.48 4.06 4.27
C TYR A 367 39.02 5.46 3.86
N LYS A 368 39.87 6.49 3.99
CA LYS A 368 39.58 7.92 3.76
C LYS A 368 38.27 8.36 4.43
N VAL A 369 38.11 8.05 5.71
CA VAL A 369 36.89 8.35 6.49
C VAL A 369 37.14 9.31 7.65
N LYS A 370 36.11 10.09 8.02
CA LYS A 370 36.11 10.95 9.22
C LYS A 370 34.80 10.84 10.01
N THR A 371 34.90 10.97 11.33
CA THR A 371 33.82 10.71 12.30
C THR A 371 33.39 11.95 13.09
N ILE A 372 33.93 13.12 12.75
CA ILE A 372 33.67 14.41 13.41
C ILE A 372 32.87 15.29 12.46
N SER A 373 31.71 15.78 12.91
CA SER A 373 30.89 16.72 12.12
C SER A 373 31.59 18.08 12.00
N GLY A 374 31.48 18.72 10.84
CA GLY A 374 32.14 20.00 10.55
C GLY A 374 33.65 19.94 10.33
N ASP A 375 34.29 18.78 10.48
CA ASP A 375 35.71 18.60 10.17
C ASP A 375 35.98 18.85 8.68
N LYS A 376 36.98 19.69 8.39
CA LYS A 376 37.40 20.11 7.05
C LYS A 376 38.50 19.25 6.45
N THR A 377 39.03 18.25 7.16
CA THR A 377 40.02 17.31 6.61
C THR A 377 39.47 16.52 5.39
N PRO A 378 40.32 16.07 4.46
CA PRO A 378 39.92 15.18 3.38
C PRO A 378 39.44 13.82 3.91
N GLY A 379 38.20 13.45 3.61
CA GLY A 379 37.62 12.16 3.97
C GLY A 379 36.10 12.15 3.87
N GLN A 380 35.53 10.98 3.60
CA GLN A 380 34.08 10.75 3.60
C GLN A 380 33.57 10.74 5.06
N PRO A 381 32.55 11.55 5.41
CA PRO A 381 31.93 11.45 6.73
C PRO A 381 31.24 10.08 6.91
N ILE A 382 31.46 9.44 8.07
CA ILE A 382 30.86 8.14 8.42
C ILE A 382 30.31 8.16 9.84
N HIS A 383 29.21 7.44 10.08
CA HIS A 383 28.67 7.24 11.42
C HIS A 383 29.72 6.67 12.38
N ASN A 384 29.90 7.28 13.54
CA ASN A 384 30.97 6.95 14.50
C ASN A 384 30.72 5.63 15.25
N ARG A 385 29.46 5.15 15.27
CA ARG A 385 29.05 3.96 16.01
C ARG A 385 27.84 3.29 15.36
N ILE A 386 27.82 1.95 15.41
CA ILE A 386 26.60 1.15 15.24
C ILE A 386 26.20 0.66 16.63
N ILE A 387 24.92 0.80 16.96
CA ILE A 387 24.31 0.31 18.19
C ILE A 387 23.42 -0.88 17.83
N GLN A 388 23.64 -2.02 18.48
CA GLN A 388 22.81 -3.20 18.28
C GLN A 388 21.41 -2.98 18.86
N PHE A 389 20.40 -3.00 18.00
CA PHE A 389 19.00 -2.81 18.38
C PHE A 389 18.20 -4.06 18.01
N GLU A 390 17.87 -4.87 19.01
CA GLU A 390 17.24 -6.20 18.83
C GLU A 390 15.98 -6.17 17.96
N GLN A 391 15.09 -5.20 18.19
CA GLN A 391 13.75 -5.21 17.58
C GLN A 391 13.80 -5.16 16.04
N ILE A 392 14.80 -4.48 15.44
CA ILE A 392 14.95 -4.35 13.98
C ILE A 392 15.08 -5.70 13.24
N SER A 393 15.49 -6.75 13.96
CA SER A 393 15.65 -8.11 13.46
C SER A 393 14.39 -8.97 13.66
N SER A 394 13.28 -8.38 14.13
CA SER A 394 12.03 -9.06 14.45
C SER A 394 10.83 -8.41 13.74
N SER A 395 9.79 -9.20 13.48
CA SER A 395 8.54 -8.74 12.87
C SER A 395 7.87 -7.58 13.63
N HIS A 396 8.14 -7.42 14.94
CA HIS A 396 7.63 -6.32 15.75
C HIS A 396 8.03 -4.93 15.24
N PHE A 397 9.16 -4.79 14.56
CA PHE A 397 9.63 -3.49 14.04
C PHE A 397 8.73 -2.90 12.95
N CYS A 398 8.04 -3.76 12.20
CA CYS A 398 7.10 -3.36 11.14
C CYS A 398 5.76 -2.87 11.70
N VAL A 399 5.41 -3.23 12.94
CA VAL A 399 4.05 -3.15 13.50
C VAL A 399 3.55 -1.71 13.67
N SER A 400 4.44 -0.75 13.87
CA SER A 400 4.05 0.66 13.94
C SER A 400 3.34 1.16 12.69
N CYS A 401 3.69 0.61 11.52
CA CYS A 401 3.21 1.04 10.21
C CYS A 401 2.35 -0.04 9.51
N HIS A 402 2.54 -1.32 9.84
CA HIS A 402 1.77 -2.46 9.33
C HIS A 402 0.75 -3.02 10.35
N GLN A 403 0.28 -2.16 11.26
CA GLN A 403 -0.91 -2.38 12.08
C GLN A 403 -1.48 -1.02 12.49
N VAL A 404 -2.44 -0.51 11.71
CA VAL A 404 -2.94 0.87 11.82
C VAL A 404 -4.46 0.87 11.95
N ALA A 405 -4.96 1.67 12.89
CA ALA A 405 -6.38 1.97 13.01
C ALA A 405 -6.62 3.49 13.07
N VAL A 406 -7.61 3.99 12.34
CA VAL A 406 -8.07 5.38 12.48
C VAL A 406 -8.73 5.60 13.84
N TYR A 407 -8.88 6.86 14.27
CA TYR A 407 -9.45 7.19 15.58
C TYR A 407 -10.82 6.53 15.87
N PRO A 408 -11.77 6.38 14.91
CA PRO A 408 -13.00 5.60 15.13
C PRO A 408 -12.81 4.12 15.46
N GLY A 409 -11.61 3.56 15.33
CA GLY A 409 -11.27 2.16 15.65
C GLY A 409 -11.29 1.19 14.46
N ILE A 410 -11.56 1.68 13.24
CA ILE A 410 -11.47 0.87 12.02
C ILE A 410 -10.00 0.57 11.74
N LYS A 411 -9.66 -0.72 11.70
CA LYS A 411 -8.32 -1.22 11.42
C LYS A 411 -8.06 -1.19 9.91
N LEU A 412 -7.53 -0.07 9.43
CA LEU A 412 -7.12 0.12 8.03
C LEU A 412 -6.07 -0.89 7.58
N GLU A 413 -5.18 -1.26 8.49
CA GLU A 413 -4.03 -2.11 8.22
C GLU A 413 -3.93 -3.16 9.34
N VAL A 414 -3.89 -4.43 8.95
CA VAL A 414 -4.12 -5.61 9.82
C VAL A 414 -3.12 -6.74 9.58
N VAL A 415 -2.08 -6.52 8.75
CA VAL A 415 -1.02 -7.53 8.47
C VAL A 415 -0.48 -8.16 9.76
N TRP A 416 -0.22 -7.38 10.81
CA TRP A 416 0.31 -7.90 12.08
C TRP A 416 -0.66 -8.84 12.82
N GLU A 417 -1.94 -8.48 12.93
CA GLU A 417 -2.94 -9.33 13.60
C GLU A 417 -3.20 -10.63 12.82
N GLN A 418 -3.18 -10.57 11.48
CA GLN A 418 -3.20 -11.78 10.63
C GLN A 418 -1.94 -12.63 10.83
N TYR A 419 -0.76 -12.01 10.81
CA TYR A 419 0.53 -12.68 11.04
C TYR A 419 0.56 -13.39 12.39
N ARG A 420 0.12 -12.74 13.47
CA ARG A 420 0.09 -13.37 14.81
C ARG A 420 -0.79 -14.62 14.92
N GLY A 421 -1.75 -14.81 14.00
CA GLY A 421 -2.55 -16.04 13.92
C GLY A 421 -1.97 -17.13 12.99
N SER A 422 -1.01 -16.78 12.13
CA SER A 422 -0.57 -17.59 11.00
C SER A 422 0.42 -18.71 11.38
N PRO A 423 0.64 -19.70 10.50
CA PRO A 423 1.69 -20.71 10.70
C PRO A 423 3.10 -20.09 10.76
N ALA A 424 3.42 -19.08 9.94
CA ALA A 424 4.74 -18.45 9.94
C ALA A 424 5.15 -17.92 11.32
N ALA A 425 4.24 -17.26 12.05
CA ALA A 425 4.51 -16.75 13.39
C ALA A 425 4.69 -17.86 14.44
N LYS A 426 4.09 -19.03 14.24
CA LYS A 426 4.28 -20.22 15.08
C LYS A 426 5.60 -20.93 14.77
N GLU A 427 6.02 -20.89 13.51
CA GLU A 427 7.29 -21.39 12.99
C GLU A 427 8.48 -20.43 13.26
N GLY A 428 8.21 -19.23 13.80
CA GLY A 428 9.22 -18.21 14.10
C GLY A 428 9.74 -17.42 12.88
N ILE A 429 9.12 -17.62 11.70
CA ILE A 429 9.51 -16.98 10.44
C ILE A 429 9.10 -15.51 10.47
N SER A 430 10.07 -14.60 10.35
CA SER A 430 9.83 -13.16 10.47
C SER A 430 9.34 -12.51 9.17
N CYS A 431 8.78 -11.29 9.28
CA CYS A 431 8.46 -10.46 8.11
C CYS A 431 9.71 -10.24 7.24
N GLN A 432 10.88 -10.05 7.86
CA GLN A 432 12.15 -9.86 7.19
C GLN A 432 12.54 -11.07 6.33
N ASP A 433 12.19 -12.30 6.73
CA ASP A 433 12.59 -13.53 6.04
C ASP A 433 11.86 -13.75 4.69
N CYS A 434 10.66 -13.17 4.52
CA CYS A 434 9.90 -13.22 3.26
C CYS A 434 9.93 -11.91 2.46
N HIS A 435 9.96 -10.74 3.13
CA HIS A 435 9.92 -9.43 2.47
C HIS A 435 11.32 -8.80 2.24
N MET A 436 12.34 -9.27 2.95
CA MET A 436 13.76 -8.87 2.77
C MET A 436 14.69 -10.07 2.51
N GLY A 437 14.14 -11.25 2.23
CA GLY A 437 14.89 -12.45 1.84
C GLY A 437 15.45 -12.37 0.41
N LYS A 438 15.92 -13.49 -0.13
CA LYS A 438 16.43 -13.58 -1.52
C LYS A 438 15.36 -13.92 -2.57
N VAL A 439 14.18 -14.38 -2.15
CA VAL A 439 13.05 -14.74 -3.03
C VAL A 439 11.81 -13.98 -2.58
N ALA A 440 11.16 -13.27 -3.50
CA ALA A 440 10.01 -12.43 -3.19
C ALA A 440 8.86 -13.24 -2.57
N GLY A 441 8.54 -12.94 -1.30
CA GLY A 441 7.43 -13.56 -0.56
C GLY A 441 7.70 -14.97 -0.03
N LYS A 442 8.93 -15.48 -0.08
CA LYS A 442 9.27 -16.84 0.38
C LYS A 442 10.47 -16.85 1.32
N HIS A 443 10.33 -17.56 2.45
CA HIS A 443 11.42 -17.84 3.38
C HIS A 443 12.40 -18.84 2.77
N CYS A 444 13.27 -18.36 1.88
CA CYS A 444 14.34 -19.13 1.24
C CYS A 444 15.74 -18.70 1.72
N GLY A 445 15.81 -18.01 2.86
CA GLY A 445 17.00 -17.34 3.34
C GLY A 445 17.36 -16.10 2.51
N TYR A 446 18.63 -15.69 2.60
CA TYR A 446 19.11 -14.39 2.15
C TYR A 446 20.26 -14.52 1.14
N GLU A 447 20.58 -13.44 0.46
CA GLU A 447 21.84 -13.30 -0.27
C GLU A 447 22.99 -12.98 0.70
N THR A 448 24.22 -12.96 0.20
CA THR A 448 25.38 -12.36 0.88
C THR A 448 25.95 -11.21 0.06
N ALA A 449 26.36 -10.13 0.72
CA ALA A 449 26.99 -8.98 0.08
C ALA A 449 27.91 -8.23 1.07
N PRO A 450 28.80 -7.34 0.58
CA PRO A 450 29.46 -6.35 1.42
C PRO A 450 28.44 -5.55 2.23
N SER A 451 28.78 -5.30 3.49
CA SER A 451 27.99 -4.42 4.38
C SER A 451 28.06 -2.96 3.92
N ALA A 452 29.20 -2.59 3.34
CA ALA A 452 29.49 -1.32 2.69
C ALA A 452 30.63 -1.51 1.67
N ILE A 453 30.82 -0.54 0.78
CA ILE A 453 32.07 -0.32 0.05
C ILE A 453 32.60 1.04 0.51
N VAL A 454 33.84 1.11 1.02
CA VAL A 454 34.40 2.32 1.63
C VAL A 454 35.78 2.58 1.04
N ASN A 455 35.93 3.66 0.25
CA ASN A 455 37.12 3.93 -0.56
C ASN A 455 37.53 2.66 -1.35
N ASP A 456 36.60 2.16 -2.15
CA ASP A 456 36.69 0.93 -2.98
C ASP A 456 36.94 -0.39 -2.23
N ASN A 457 37.07 -0.37 -0.90
CA ASN A 457 37.27 -1.58 -0.10
C ASN A 457 35.91 -2.20 0.29
N PRO A 458 35.60 -3.46 -0.09
CA PRO A 458 34.38 -4.13 0.34
C PRO A 458 34.46 -4.55 1.82
N ILE A 459 33.57 -4.00 2.65
CA ILE A 459 33.55 -4.22 4.09
C ILE A 459 32.67 -5.42 4.43
N ASN A 460 33.27 -6.49 4.96
CA ASN A 460 32.60 -7.76 5.31
C ASN A 460 31.78 -8.35 4.13
N PRO A 461 32.45 -8.83 3.07
CA PRO A 461 31.85 -9.17 1.76
C PRO A 461 30.85 -10.33 1.77
N HIS A 462 30.85 -11.18 2.80
CA HIS A 462 30.02 -12.38 2.90
C HIS A 462 28.93 -12.29 3.98
N ARG A 463 28.60 -11.07 4.45
CA ARG A 463 27.51 -10.87 5.42
C ARG A 463 26.15 -11.17 4.80
N LYS A 464 25.21 -11.69 5.60
CA LYS A 464 23.76 -11.68 5.30
C LYS A 464 23.36 -10.32 4.73
N HIS A 465 22.84 -10.34 3.50
CA HIS A 465 22.26 -9.19 2.83
C HIS A 465 20.73 -9.29 2.91
N SER A 466 20.13 -8.41 3.72
CA SER A 466 18.68 -8.21 3.68
C SER A 466 18.34 -7.32 2.49
N ASN A 467 17.47 -7.77 1.60
CA ASN A 467 17.07 -7.00 0.42
C ASN A 467 16.16 -5.81 0.84
N HIS A 468 16.53 -4.60 0.43
CA HIS A 468 15.82 -3.37 0.81
C HIS A 468 14.79 -2.89 -0.23
N MET A 469 14.40 -3.74 -1.19
CA MET A 469 13.29 -3.44 -2.10
C MET A 469 11.91 -3.65 -1.45
N PHE A 470 11.89 -4.32 -0.28
CA PHE A 470 10.73 -4.66 0.55
C PHE A 470 9.60 -5.27 -0.30
N PHE A 471 9.69 -6.57 -0.57
CA PHE A 471 8.84 -7.22 -1.57
C PHE A 471 7.34 -7.03 -1.26
N GLY A 472 6.64 -6.38 -2.20
CA GLY A 472 5.24 -6.03 -2.13
C GLY A 472 4.70 -5.76 -3.54
N PRO A 473 3.37 -5.88 -3.77
CA PRO A 473 2.77 -5.84 -5.10
C PRO A 473 2.58 -4.43 -5.69
N GLY A 474 2.78 -3.38 -4.88
CA GLY A 474 2.52 -1.99 -5.27
C GLY A 474 3.40 -1.46 -6.41
N ALA A 475 2.81 -0.60 -7.23
CA ALA A 475 3.45 0.09 -8.36
C ALA A 475 3.68 1.59 -8.06
N SER A 476 4.55 2.22 -8.85
CA SER A 476 4.58 3.68 -8.98
C SER A 476 3.59 4.12 -10.06
N ILE A 477 2.91 5.25 -9.82
CA ILE A 477 2.26 6.07 -10.85
C ILE A 477 2.75 7.54 -10.81
N ALA A 478 3.86 7.81 -10.12
CA ALA A 478 4.52 9.11 -10.22
C ALA A 478 5.22 9.24 -11.58
N HIS A 479 5.41 10.50 -12.01
CA HIS A 479 6.19 10.82 -13.20
C HIS A 479 7.58 10.17 -13.14
N PRO A 480 8.08 9.53 -14.22
CA PRO A 480 9.31 8.72 -14.18
C PRO A 480 10.59 9.52 -13.88
N GLY A 481 10.58 10.85 -14.06
CA GLY A 481 11.68 11.71 -13.59
C GLY A 481 11.70 11.93 -12.07
N ILE A 482 10.57 11.75 -11.39
CA ILE A 482 10.42 11.94 -9.93
C ILE A 482 10.73 10.64 -9.17
N PHE A 483 10.34 9.49 -9.74
CA PHE A 483 10.52 8.18 -9.11
C PHE A 483 10.85 7.10 -10.15
N PRO A 484 11.80 6.17 -9.90
CA PRO A 484 12.53 5.90 -8.65
C PRO A 484 13.50 6.98 -8.18
N MET A 485 13.90 6.94 -6.91
CA MET A 485 14.79 7.94 -6.31
C MET A 485 16.17 7.92 -6.99
N ASN A 486 16.45 8.91 -7.83
CA ASN A 486 17.66 8.99 -8.65
C ASN A 486 18.44 10.27 -8.34
N PRO A 487 19.71 10.19 -7.88
CA PRO A 487 20.52 11.40 -7.60
C PRO A 487 20.70 12.33 -8.80
N LYS A 488 20.66 11.80 -10.04
CA LYS A 488 20.72 12.64 -11.26
C LYS A 488 19.50 13.55 -11.41
N ALA A 489 18.33 13.13 -10.91
CA ALA A 489 17.08 13.86 -11.07
C ALA A 489 17.06 15.20 -10.32
N ASP A 490 17.97 15.39 -9.34
CA ASP A 490 18.13 16.63 -8.57
C ASP A 490 18.55 17.84 -9.42
N ARG A 491 18.98 17.64 -10.68
CA ARG A 491 19.23 18.74 -11.64
C ARG A 491 17.99 19.60 -11.89
N TRP A 492 16.79 19.04 -11.73
CA TRP A 492 15.51 19.75 -11.88
C TRP A 492 14.61 19.57 -10.66
N LYS A 493 13.79 20.58 -10.39
CA LYS A 493 12.82 20.55 -9.28
C LYS A 493 11.68 19.58 -9.59
N MET A 494 11.03 19.04 -8.56
CA MET A 494 9.85 18.18 -8.73
C MET A 494 8.71 18.88 -9.50
N SER A 495 8.58 20.20 -9.41
CA SER A 495 7.63 20.98 -10.21
C SER A 495 7.99 21.00 -11.70
N GLU A 496 9.27 21.18 -12.02
CA GLU A 496 9.80 21.23 -13.41
C GLU A 496 9.66 19.84 -14.06
N TRP A 497 9.90 18.77 -13.29
CA TRP A 497 9.64 17.40 -13.73
C TRP A 497 8.17 17.09 -14.05
N ILE A 498 7.20 17.78 -13.44
CA ILE A 498 5.76 17.60 -13.75
C ILE A 498 5.40 18.25 -15.10
N GLU A 499 6.21 19.22 -15.57
CA GLU A 499 6.03 19.89 -16.86
C GLU A 499 6.69 19.13 -18.05
N PHE A 500 7.48 18.08 -17.79
CA PHE A 500 8.17 17.31 -18.82
C PHE A 500 7.26 16.26 -19.46
N ASP A 501 6.84 16.44 -20.72
CA ASP A 501 6.00 15.43 -21.39
C ASP A 501 6.80 14.22 -21.90
N TRP A 502 7.07 13.30 -20.98
CA TRP A 502 7.72 12.03 -21.29
C TRP A 502 6.90 11.13 -22.24
N ARG A 503 5.58 11.32 -22.35
CA ARG A 503 4.68 10.52 -23.21
C ARG A 503 4.58 11.08 -24.63
N GLY A 504 4.59 12.41 -24.79
CA GLY A 504 4.67 13.09 -26.08
C GLY A 504 6.00 12.91 -26.81
N GLY A 505 7.02 12.36 -26.13
CA GLY A 505 8.27 11.93 -26.73
C GLY A 505 9.47 12.86 -26.51
N TRP A 506 9.35 13.88 -25.64
CA TRP A 506 10.40 14.88 -25.40
C TRP A 506 11.75 14.24 -25.08
N GLY A 507 12.83 14.74 -25.69
CA GLY A 507 14.18 14.21 -25.56
C GLY A 507 14.42 12.86 -26.26
N THR A 508 13.56 12.43 -27.18
CA THR A 508 13.83 11.30 -28.07
C THR A 508 14.14 11.79 -29.48
N GLU A 509 15.12 11.19 -30.15
CA GLU A 509 15.58 11.59 -31.49
C GLU A 509 14.39 11.82 -32.46
N PRO A 510 13.39 10.92 -32.59
CA PRO A 510 12.29 11.12 -33.54
C PRO A 510 11.34 12.27 -33.21
N PHE A 511 11.29 12.73 -31.95
CA PHE A 511 10.52 13.90 -31.55
C PHE A 511 11.33 15.19 -31.77
N GLU A 512 12.59 15.21 -31.34
CA GLU A 512 13.47 16.38 -31.46
C GLU A 512 13.79 16.69 -32.93
N ASP A 513 14.04 15.67 -33.76
CA ASP A 513 14.15 15.80 -35.23
C ASP A 513 12.87 16.39 -35.83
N ALA A 514 11.70 15.94 -35.37
CA ALA A 514 10.41 16.44 -35.88
C ALA A 514 10.11 17.88 -35.45
N VAL A 515 10.65 18.34 -34.32
CA VAL A 515 10.62 19.75 -33.90
C VAL A 515 11.61 20.58 -34.72
N ALA A 516 12.84 20.08 -34.93
CA ALA A 516 13.87 20.75 -35.73
C ALA A 516 13.46 20.90 -37.21
N ASP A 517 12.82 19.89 -37.80
CA ASP A 517 12.23 19.93 -39.15
C ASP A 517 10.95 20.78 -39.25
N GLY A 518 10.45 21.34 -38.13
CA GLY A 518 9.20 22.10 -38.10
C GLY A 518 7.93 21.29 -38.35
N LYS A 519 8.01 19.94 -38.32
CA LYS A 519 6.87 19.01 -38.45
C LYS A 519 5.97 19.05 -37.21
N ILE A 520 6.57 19.31 -36.04
CA ILE A 520 5.90 19.47 -34.75
C ILE A 520 6.18 20.89 -34.24
N ASN A 521 5.13 21.66 -33.94
CA ASN A 521 5.23 22.98 -33.31
C ASN A 521 4.73 22.87 -31.87
N VAL A 522 5.65 23.02 -30.90
CA VAL A 522 5.40 22.94 -29.46
C VAL A 522 6.04 24.14 -28.78
N VAL A 523 5.30 24.79 -27.88
CA VAL A 523 5.83 25.84 -27.00
C VAL A 523 6.29 25.17 -25.71
N PHE A 524 7.60 25.08 -25.51
CA PHE A 524 8.18 24.48 -24.31
C PHE A 524 8.14 25.45 -23.11
N PRO A 525 7.94 24.94 -21.88
CA PRO A 525 8.28 25.67 -20.66
C PRO A 525 9.77 26.05 -20.66
N LYS A 526 10.13 27.17 -20.04
CA LYS A 526 11.50 27.72 -20.08
C LYS A 526 12.60 26.73 -19.62
N VAL A 527 12.28 25.86 -18.66
CA VAL A 527 13.21 24.84 -18.15
C VAL A 527 13.47 23.70 -19.16
N TRP A 528 12.60 23.56 -20.16
CA TRP A 528 12.64 22.56 -21.21
C TRP A 528 12.80 23.19 -22.60
N GLU A 529 13.31 24.43 -22.68
CA GLU A 529 13.47 25.20 -23.92
C GLU A 529 14.51 24.57 -24.87
N PHE A 530 15.63 24.10 -24.32
CA PHE A 530 16.74 23.51 -25.08
C PHE A 530 16.58 21.99 -25.24
N ALA A 531 16.98 21.45 -26.40
CA ALA A 531 16.91 20.02 -26.69
C ALA A 531 17.83 19.20 -25.76
N ASP A 532 19.02 19.72 -25.46
CA ASP A 532 20.03 19.07 -24.60
C ASP A 532 19.47 18.77 -23.20
N ASP A 533 18.76 19.72 -22.57
CA ASP A 533 18.06 19.49 -21.30
C ASP A 533 16.96 18.44 -21.41
N ARG A 534 16.26 18.37 -22.57
CA ARG A 534 15.25 17.33 -22.81
C ARG A 534 15.87 15.95 -23.01
N TYR A 535 17.01 15.84 -23.69
CA TYR A 535 17.79 14.60 -23.84
C TYR A 535 18.33 14.12 -22.48
N ASP A 536 19.00 14.98 -21.72
CA ASP A 536 19.49 14.66 -20.37
C ASP A 536 18.35 14.20 -19.44
N ALA A 537 17.17 14.82 -19.54
CA ALA A 537 15.98 14.39 -18.80
C ALA A 537 15.41 13.05 -19.28
N ARG A 538 15.42 12.78 -20.60
CA ARG A 538 15.01 11.49 -21.18
C ARG A 538 15.91 10.35 -20.71
N ASP A 539 17.21 10.58 -20.57
CA ASP A 539 18.15 9.57 -20.08
C ASP A 539 17.81 9.13 -18.64
N ILE A 540 17.50 10.09 -17.76
CA ILE A 540 17.05 9.81 -16.39
C ILE A 540 15.71 9.08 -16.38
N VAL A 541 14.73 9.53 -17.18
CA VAL A 541 13.43 8.86 -17.35
C VAL A 541 13.61 7.41 -17.81
N SER A 542 14.53 7.16 -18.74
CA SER A 542 14.81 5.83 -19.29
C SER A 542 15.53 4.91 -18.29
N GLU A 543 16.49 5.45 -17.52
CA GLU A 543 17.11 4.73 -16.41
C GLU A 543 16.06 4.35 -15.34
N ASN A 544 15.17 5.28 -15.01
CA ASN A 544 14.12 5.10 -14.02
C ASN A 544 13.04 4.10 -14.48
N GLN A 545 12.62 4.15 -15.75
CA GLN A 545 11.75 3.15 -16.36
C GLN A 545 12.39 1.76 -16.34
N ARG A 546 13.70 1.64 -16.61
CA ARG A 546 14.44 0.37 -16.48
C ARG A 546 14.43 -0.16 -15.04
N LYS A 547 14.61 0.71 -14.03
CA LYS A 547 14.49 0.34 -12.60
C LYS A 547 13.07 -0.13 -12.25
N LEU A 548 12.03 0.57 -12.72
CA LEU A 548 10.63 0.13 -12.58
C LEU A 548 10.36 -1.21 -13.28
N GLY A 549 10.98 -1.48 -14.42
CA GLY A 549 10.93 -2.78 -15.10
C GLY A 549 11.50 -3.93 -14.25
N VAL A 550 12.56 -3.68 -13.47
CA VAL A 550 13.07 -4.65 -12.47
C VAL A 550 12.07 -4.84 -11.35
N LYS A 551 11.51 -3.76 -10.77
CA LYS A 551 10.48 -3.83 -9.73
C LYS A 551 9.25 -4.61 -10.20
N ASN A 552 8.80 -4.41 -11.44
CA ASN A 552 7.69 -5.16 -12.04
C ASN A 552 7.97 -6.67 -12.13
N LYS A 553 9.20 -7.10 -12.45
CA LYS A 553 9.59 -8.52 -12.36
C LYS A 553 9.52 -9.06 -10.93
N THR A 554 9.86 -8.25 -9.91
CA THR A 554 9.69 -8.67 -8.49
C THR A 554 8.23 -8.70 -8.05
N ARG A 555 7.37 -7.79 -8.56
CA ARG A 555 5.91 -7.82 -8.35
C ARG A 555 5.33 -9.11 -8.92
N TYR A 556 5.69 -9.45 -10.15
CA TYR A 556 5.26 -10.68 -10.82
C TYR A 556 5.66 -11.92 -10.01
N ALA A 557 6.96 -12.05 -9.70
CA ALA A 557 7.48 -13.15 -8.92
C ALA A 557 6.83 -13.26 -7.53
N LEU A 558 6.48 -12.14 -6.88
CA LEU A 558 5.73 -12.15 -5.62
C LEU A 558 4.32 -12.72 -5.78
N MET A 559 3.55 -12.27 -6.79
CA MET A 559 2.18 -12.73 -7.00
C MET A 559 2.13 -14.23 -7.35
N GLU A 560 3.03 -14.69 -8.22
CA GLU A 560 3.24 -16.11 -8.55
C GLU A 560 3.70 -16.93 -7.32
N ASN A 561 4.57 -16.37 -6.46
CA ASN A 561 5.05 -17.07 -5.27
C ASN A 561 4.02 -17.15 -4.13
N ALA A 562 3.18 -16.13 -3.98
CA ALA A 562 2.23 -15.99 -2.88
C ALA A 562 0.87 -16.66 -3.14
N SER A 563 0.62 -17.15 -4.36
CA SER A 563 -0.68 -17.66 -4.77
C SER A 563 -0.58 -18.86 -5.72
N ARG A 564 -1.69 -19.58 -5.93
CA ARG A 564 -1.81 -20.61 -6.96
C ARG A 564 -3.25 -20.70 -7.46
N VAL A 565 -3.43 -20.76 -8.78
CA VAL A 565 -4.70 -21.16 -9.40
C VAL A 565 -4.64 -22.61 -9.85
N THR A 566 -5.74 -23.35 -9.72
CA THR A 566 -5.95 -24.66 -10.35
C THR A 566 -7.36 -24.77 -10.92
N GLY A 567 -7.52 -25.55 -12.01
CA GLY A 567 -8.76 -25.69 -12.77
C GLY A 567 -8.52 -25.55 -14.28
N PRO A 568 -9.56 -25.36 -15.11
CA PRO A 568 -10.97 -25.35 -14.71
C PRO A 568 -11.44 -26.76 -14.34
N PHE A 569 -12.23 -26.86 -13.28
CA PHE A 569 -12.90 -28.09 -12.84
C PHE A 569 -14.34 -28.06 -13.35
N PHE A 570 -14.64 -28.82 -14.40
CA PHE A 570 -15.99 -28.89 -14.98
C PHE A 570 -16.93 -29.71 -14.09
N GLU A 571 -18.14 -29.20 -13.83
CA GLU A 571 -19.15 -29.87 -12.98
C GLU A 571 -20.02 -30.87 -13.75
N SER A 572 -20.07 -30.73 -15.07
CA SER A 572 -20.88 -31.55 -15.98
C SER A 572 -20.11 -31.86 -17.26
N LYS A 573 -20.57 -32.88 -18.01
CA LYS A 573 -20.05 -33.17 -19.35
C LYS A 573 -20.41 -32.02 -20.31
N THR A 574 -19.49 -31.66 -21.19
CA THR A 574 -19.65 -30.61 -22.20
C THR A 574 -20.57 -31.09 -23.34
N THR A 575 -21.83 -30.61 -23.35
CA THR A 575 -22.82 -30.95 -24.38
C THR A 575 -23.31 -29.73 -25.16
N CYS A 576 -23.49 -29.88 -26.47
CA CYS A 576 -23.91 -28.80 -27.35
C CYS A 576 -25.21 -28.15 -26.87
N GLY A 577 -25.26 -26.81 -26.88
CA GLY A 577 -26.40 -26.00 -26.45
C GLY A 577 -26.70 -26.01 -24.94
N SER A 578 -25.95 -26.76 -24.13
CA SER A 578 -26.16 -26.90 -22.69
C SER A 578 -25.34 -25.87 -21.89
N ASP A 579 -25.80 -25.48 -20.70
CA ASP A 579 -25.03 -24.59 -19.82
C ASP A 579 -23.75 -25.28 -19.32
N LEU A 580 -22.60 -24.63 -19.52
CA LEU A 580 -21.30 -25.11 -19.04
C LEU A 580 -21.02 -24.51 -17.66
N LYS A 581 -20.89 -25.39 -16.66
CA LYS A 581 -20.49 -25.02 -15.30
C LYS A 581 -19.08 -25.51 -15.00
N PHE A 582 -18.27 -24.64 -14.43
CA PHE A 582 -16.91 -24.96 -14.00
C PHE A 582 -16.48 -24.03 -12.86
N HIS A 583 -15.41 -24.40 -12.17
CA HIS A 583 -14.77 -23.51 -11.21
C HIS A 583 -13.24 -23.59 -11.25
N TYR A 584 -12.59 -22.54 -10.80
CA TYR A 584 -11.18 -22.54 -10.42
C TYR A 584 -11.05 -22.52 -8.90
N VAL A 585 -9.95 -23.08 -8.37
CA VAL A 585 -9.56 -22.94 -6.96
C VAL A 585 -8.39 -21.96 -6.91
N VAL A 586 -8.57 -20.87 -6.17
CA VAL A 586 -7.52 -19.88 -5.90
C VAL A 586 -7.03 -20.08 -4.47
N LYS A 587 -5.76 -20.44 -4.32
CA LYS A 587 -5.13 -20.75 -3.03
C LYS A 587 -4.07 -19.72 -2.67
N ASN A 588 -4.12 -19.21 -1.44
CA ASN A 588 -3.04 -18.45 -0.83
C ASN A 588 -1.89 -19.41 -0.50
N GLN A 589 -0.69 -19.18 -1.03
CA GLN A 589 0.53 -19.95 -0.71
C GLN A 589 1.31 -19.35 0.45
N SER A 590 1.00 -18.11 0.86
CA SER A 590 1.59 -17.49 2.05
C SER A 590 1.15 -18.24 3.30
N ASN A 591 2.12 -18.68 4.10
CA ASN A 591 1.92 -19.04 5.50
C ASN A 591 1.98 -17.81 6.43
N GLY A 592 2.20 -16.61 5.88
CA GLY A 592 2.45 -15.37 6.62
C GLY A 592 1.21 -14.56 6.99
N HIS A 593 0.37 -14.21 6.01
CA HIS A 593 -0.81 -13.33 6.17
C HIS A 593 -1.87 -13.61 5.09
N ASN A 594 -2.99 -12.88 5.10
CA ASN A 594 -4.06 -13.06 4.11
C ASN A 594 -3.64 -12.58 2.70
N MET A 595 -4.42 -12.92 1.68
CA MET A 595 -4.24 -12.47 0.29
C MET A 595 -5.56 -11.89 -0.27
N PRO A 596 -5.62 -10.59 -0.61
CA PRO A 596 -4.66 -9.55 -0.28
C PRO A 596 -4.55 -9.34 1.24
N SER A 597 -3.55 -8.57 1.66
CA SER A 597 -3.50 -7.96 2.99
C SER A 597 -2.98 -6.53 2.89
N GLY A 598 -3.45 -5.69 3.80
CA GLY A 598 -3.08 -4.28 3.92
C GLY A 598 -3.76 -3.30 2.95
N SER A 599 -3.34 -2.04 3.05
CA SER A 599 -3.85 -0.86 2.29
C SER A 599 -5.35 -0.58 2.44
N LEU A 600 -5.71 0.05 3.58
CA LEU A 600 -7.09 0.37 3.99
C LEU A 600 -8.06 -0.83 4.02
N GLY A 601 -7.59 -2.06 3.77
CA GLY A 601 -8.40 -3.20 3.34
C GLY A 601 -8.98 -3.03 1.93
N ALA A 602 -9.65 -1.92 1.66
CA ALA A 602 -10.58 -1.78 0.53
C ALA A 602 -10.01 -1.22 -0.78
N GLN A 603 -8.70 -0.97 -0.86
CA GLN A 603 -8.06 -0.49 -2.11
C GLN A 603 -7.57 -1.62 -3.03
N PRO A 604 -6.76 -2.61 -2.57
CA PRO A 604 -6.09 -3.51 -3.49
C PRO A 604 -7.09 -4.44 -4.17
N GLN A 605 -7.19 -4.31 -5.49
CA GLN A 605 -7.97 -5.23 -6.29
C GLN A 605 -7.08 -6.40 -6.71
N ILE A 606 -7.50 -7.61 -6.36
CA ILE A 606 -7.01 -8.88 -6.91
C ILE A 606 -8.24 -9.64 -7.37
N TRP A 607 -8.35 -9.89 -8.67
CA TRP A 607 -9.52 -10.53 -9.27
C TRP A 607 -9.10 -11.56 -10.32
N MET A 608 -10.03 -12.46 -10.65
CA MET A 608 -9.85 -13.41 -11.76
C MET A 608 -10.60 -12.93 -12.99
N ASN A 609 -9.93 -12.95 -14.14
CA ASN A 609 -10.53 -12.73 -15.45
C ASN A 609 -10.51 -14.04 -16.23
N VAL A 610 -11.66 -14.41 -16.78
CA VAL A 610 -11.88 -15.66 -17.49
C VAL A 610 -12.62 -15.37 -18.80
N ALA A 611 -12.06 -15.79 -19.92
CA ALA A 611 -12.63 -15.59 -21.24
C ALA A 611 -12.80 -16.93 -21.98
N LEU A 612 -13.93 -17.08 -22.67
CA LEU A 612 -14.21 -18.22 -23.55
C LEU A 612 -14.11 -17.79 -25.01
N THR A 613 -13.28 -18.51 -25.76
CA THR A 613 -13.13 -18.37 -27.22
C THR A 613 -13.80 -19.55 -27.92
N GLY A 614 -14.59 -19.28 -28.95
CA GLY A 614 -15.29 -20.28 -29.76
C GLY A 614 -14.39 -20.98 -30.80
N PRO A 615 -14.91 -22.01 -31.51
CA PRO A 615 -14.15 -22.77 -32.51
C PRO A 615 -13.68 -21.98 -33.74
N ASP A 616 -14.17 -20.75 -33.93
CA ASP A 616 -13.79 -19.81 -34.97
C ASP A 616 -12.70 -18.80 -34.50
N GLY A 617 -12.23 -18.90 -33.25
CA GLY A 617 -11.26 -17.96 -32.66
C GLY A 617 -11.88 -16.69 -32.07
N THR A 618 -13.21 -16.54 -32.07
CA THR A 618 -13.89 -15.34 -31.55
C THR A 618 -14.13 -15.45 -30.04
N PRO A 619 -13.85 -14.40 -29.23
CA PRO A 619 -14.35 -14.31 -27.86
C PRO A 619 -15.89 -14.26 -27.83
N ILE A 620 -16.51 -15.09 -27.00
CA ILE A 620 -17.98 -15.27 -26.97
C ILE A 620 -18.60 -15.12 -25.57
N TRP A 621 -17.79 -15.17 -24.51
CA TRP A 621 -18.20 -14.89 -23.13
C TRP A 621 -16.96 -14.49 -22.31
N GLU A 622 -17.11 -13.59 -21.35
CA GLU A 622 -16.05 -13.15 -20.45
C GLU A 622 -16.61 -12.76 -19.07
N SER A 623 -15.80 -12.91 -18.02
CA SER A 623 -16.03 -12.42 -16.66
C SER A 623 -14.70 -11.87 -16.08
N GLY A 624 -14.76 -10.93 -15.14
CA GLY A 624 -13.60 -10.20 -14.62
C GLY A 624 -12.99 -9.18 -15.59
N TYR A 625 -13.78 -8.76 -16.59
CA TYR A 625 -13.43 -7.67 -17.50
C TYR A 625 -13.55 -6.31 -16.80
N VAL A 626 -13.09 -5.26 -17.48
CA VAL A 626 -13.23 -3.87 -17.05
C VAL A 626 -14.05 -3.05 -18.04
N ASP A 627 -14.69 -1.99 -17.56
CA ASP A 627 -15.46 -1.04 -18.37
C ASP A 627 -14.57 -0.04 -19.11
N GLY A 628 -15.16 0.86 -19.92
CA GLY A 628 -14.42 1.88 -20.68
C GLY A 628 -13.63 2.89 -19.84
N ASN A 629 -13.85 2.95 -18.52
CA ASN A 629 -13.11 3.77 -17.56
C ASN A 629 -12.06 2.93 -16.77
N GLY A 630 -12.04 1.62 -16.96
CA GLY A 630 -11.17 0.69 -16.24
C GLY A 630 -11.75 0.19 -14.91
N ASP A 631 -13.01 0.45 -14.57
CA ASP A 631 -13.62 -0.18 -13.38
C ASP A 631 -13.94 -1.64 -13.64
N LEU A 632 -13.97 -2.47 -12.59
CA LEU A 632 -14.60 -3.79 -12.70
C LEU A 632 -16.11 -3.57 -12.97
N ALA A 633 -16.76 -4.49 -13.70
CA ALA A 633 -18.20 -4.43 -13.94
C ALA A 633 -19.06 -4.77 -12.70
N ASP A 634 -18.68 -4.24 -11.52
CA ASP A 634 -19.39 -4.32 -10.25
C ASP A 634 -20.27 -3.07 -10.01
N LEU A 635 -20.80 -2.93 -8.80
CA LEU A 635 -21.66 -1.82 -8.37
C LEU A 635 -21.00 -0.43 -8.45
N HIS A 636 -19.70 -0.32 -8.72
CA HIS A 636 -18.99 0.95 -8.88
C HIS A 636 -18.70 1.35 -10.34
N SER A 637 -18.97 0.48 -11.32
CA SER A 637 -18.82 0.84 -12.74
C SER A 637 -19.83 1.90 -13.16
N LEU A 638 -19.33 2.98 -13.76
CA LEU A 638 -20.16 4.04 -14.34
C LEU A 638 -20.92 3.58 -15.58
N GLU A 639 -20.46 2.51 -16.24
CA GLU A 639 -21.08 1.95 -17.43
C GLU A 639 -22.19 0.94 -17.07
N VAL A 640 -22.01 0.15 -16.01
CA VAL A 640 -23.07 -0.67 -15.39
C VAL A 640 -24.18 0.23 -14.86
N ALA A 641 -23.83 1.26 -14.09
CA ALA A 641 -24.80 2.20 -13.53
C ALA A 641 -25.60 2.97 -14.60
N ALA A 642 -25.02 3.17 -15.79
CA ALA A 642 -25.68 3.78 -16.94
C ALA A 642 -26.37 2.76 -17.89
N GLY A 643 -26.35 1.46 -17.57
CA GLY A 643 -26.95 0.40 -18.39
C GLY A 643 -26.28 0.18 -19.75
N ARG A 644 -25.04 0.66 -19.95
CA ARG A 644 -24.27 0.48 -21.20
C ARG A 644 -23.64 -0.90 -21.31
N ILE A 645 -23.29 -1.50 -20.18
CA ILE A 645 -22.82 -2.88 -20.06
C ILE A 645 -23.61 -3.61 -18.96
N PRO A 646 -23.75 -4.95 -19.01
CA PRO A 646 -24.32 -5.70 -17.91
C PRO A 646 -23.38 -5.72 -16.69
N HIS A 647 -23.95 -5.87 -15.50
CA HIS A 647 -23.21 -6.22 -14.29
C HIS A 647 -22.59 -7.63 -14.43
N ASP A 648 -21.39 -7.85 -13.90
CA ASP A 648 -20.77 -9.18 -13.85
C ASP A 648 -21.12 -9.90 -12.54
N ASP A 649 -22.27 -10.56 -12.53
CA ASP A 649 -22.78 -11.39 -11.42
C ASP A 649 -21.83 -12.56 -11.04
N GLN A 650 -20.75 -12.79 -11.79
CA GLN A 650 -19.79 -13.89 -11.59
C GLN A 650 -18.36 -13.39 -11.29
N LEU A 651 -18.19 -12.08 -11.06
CA LEU A 651 -16.91 -11.46 -10.74
C LEU A 651 -16.28 -12.07 -9.47
N PHE A 652 -15.17 -12.78 -9.64
CA PHE A 652 -14.34 -13.22 -8.52
C PHE A 652 -13.33 -12.14 -8.14
N ASN A 653 -13.63 -11.38 -7.08
CA ASN A 653 -12.77 -10.36 -6.50
C ASN A 653 -12.38 -10.71 -5.05
N LEU A 654 -11.17 -10.33 -4.63
CA LEU A 654 -10.63 -10.51 -3.27
C LEU A 654 -10.46 -9.18 -2.51
N GLN A 655 -10.78 -8.05 -3.15
CA GLN A 655 -10.84 -6.73 -2.55
C GLN A 655 -11.82 -6.74 -1.36
N THR A 656 -11.35 -6.38 -0.17
CA THR A 656 -12.24 -6.14 0.99
C THR A 656 -13.12 -4.94 0.69
N LYS A 657 -14.36 -4.88 1.18
CA LYS A 657 -15.24 -3.71 0.98
C LYS A 657 -15.49 -3.02 2.31
N PHE A 658 -15.50 -1.68 2.35
CA PHE A 658 -16.15 -0.98 3.46
C PHE A 658 -17.65 -1.09 3.26
N LEU A 659 -18.37 -1.50 4.31
CA LEU A 659 -19.82 -1.45 4.34
C LEU A 659 -20.22 -0.34 5.30
N ILE A 660 -21.05 0.60 4.85
CA ILE A 660 -21.69 1.56 5.76
C ILE A 660 -23.17 1.25 5.87
N THR A 661 -23.70 1.31 7.09
CA THR A 661 -25.14 1.31 7.33
C THR A 661 -25.67 2.71 7.01
N ASN A 662 -26.76 2.81 6.25
CA ASN A 662 -27.34 4.09 5.87
C ASN A 662 -28.44 4.52 6.86
N VAL A 663 -28.87 5.78 6.82
CA VAL A 663 -30.03 6.28 7.62
C VAL A 663 -31.33 5.57 7.21
N LYS A 664 -31.43 5.12 5.96
CA LYS A 664 -32.55 4.36 5.38
C LYS A 664 -32.02 3.34 4.37
N GLY A 665 -32.65 2.17 4.30
CA GLY A 665 -32.25 1.08 3.41
C GLY A 665 -31.21 0.13 4.04
N PRO A 666 -30.69 -0.85 3.28
CA PRO A 666 -29.66 -1.77 3.74
C PRO A 666 -28.30 -1.08 3.91
N ASP A 667 -27.30 -1.83 4.39
CA ASP A 667 -25.88 -1.46 4.22
C ASP A 667 -25.55 -1.27 2.74
N ARG A 668 -24.60 -0.39 2.42
CA ARG A 668 -24.01 -0.25 1.07
C ARG A 668 -22.50 -0.40 1.10
N GLU A 669 -21.94 -0.86 0.00
CA GLU A 669 -20.50 -0.71 -0.27
C GLU A 669 -20.13 0.76 -0.34
N PHE A 670 -18.99 1.11 0.26
CA PHE A 670 -18.49 2.48 0.30
C PHE A 670 -16.98 2.54 0.08
N TYR A 671 -16.50 3.69 -0.35
CA TYR A 671 -15.10 3.92 -0.69
C TYR A 671 -14.27 4.45 0.49
N LEU A 672 -14.89 4.83 1.63
CA LEU A 672 -14.21 5.35 2.82
C LEU A 672 -14.46 4.53 4.11
N PRO A 673 -13.51 4.56 5.06
CA PRO A 673 -13.71 4.16 6.46
C PRO A 673 -14.48 5.25 7.27
N VAL A 674 -15.42 5.96 6.65
CA VAL A 674 -16.12 7.11 7.22
C VAL A 674 -17.56 7.10 6.70
N ASN A 675 -18.55 7.24 7.61
CA ASN A 675 -19.97 7.30 7.24
C ASN A 675 -20.41 8.76 7.11
N VAL A 676 -20.65 9.20 5.88
CA VAL A 676 -21.04 10.59 5.54
C VAL A 676 -22.55 10.79 5.42
N ASP A 677 -23.35 9.74 5.60
CA ASP A 677 -24.81 9.81 5.49
C ASP A 677 -25.48 10.24 6.81
N PHE A 678 -24.83 10.00 7.95
CA PHE A 678 -25.27 10.47 9.26
C PHE A 678 -24.66 11.82 9.67
N ASP A 679 -23.46 12.14 9.20
CA ASP A 679 -22.73 13.36 9.55
C ASP A 679 -22.27 14.08 8.27
N GLN A 680 -22.82 15.26 8.04
CA GLN A 680 -22.49 16.10 6.88
C GLN A 680 -21.07 16.71 6.98
N LEU A 681 -20.47 16.74 8.17
CA LEU A 681 -19.13 17.25 8.44
C LEU A 681 -18.35 16.22 9.29
N PRO A 682 -18.00 15.05 8.73
CA PRO A 682 -17.60 13.87 9.48
C PRO A 682 -16.33 14.08 10.34
N PHE A 683 -16.51 14.30 11.64
CA PHE A 683 -15.40 14.45 12.59
C PHE A 683 -14.74 13.09 12.89
N ILE A 684 -13.54 12.85 12.35
CA ILE A 684 -12.77 11.61 12.57
C ILE A 684 -12.11 11.66 13.96
N ARG A 685 -12.89 11.31 14.98
CA ARG A 685 -12.51 11.31 16.41
C ARG A 685 -12.51 9.91 17.03
N PRO A 686 -11.91 9.72 18.21
CA PRO A 686 -12.04 8.49 18.98
C PRO A 686 -13.51 8.07 19.18
N SER A 687 -13.81 6.79 18.97
CA SER A 687 -15.17 6.28 19.17
C SER A 687 -15.58 6.34 20.64
N GLY A 688 -16.80 6.80 20.93
CA GLY A 688 -17.40 6.75 22.27
C GLY A 688 -17.87 5.36 22.71
N PHE A 689 -17.67 4.33 21.88
CA PHE A 689 -18.08 2.95 22.12
C PHE A 689 -16.86 2.01 22.21
N PRO A 690 -16.95 0.85 22.90
CA PRO A 690 -15.85 -0.11 23.04
C PRO A 690 -15.59 -0.90 21.74
N VAL A 691 -15.03 -0.22 20.74
CA VAL A 691 -14.70 -0.77 19.41
C VAL A 691 -13.66 -1.89 19.44
N THR A 692 -12.88 -2.00 20.51
CA THR A 692 -12.02 -3.16 20.80
C THR A 692 -12.83 -4.45 21.06
N THR A 693 -14.02 -4.34 21.63
CA THR A 693 -14.93 -5.46 21.92
C THR A 693 -15.88 -5.72 20.77
N MET A 694 -16.38 -4.66 20.10
CA MET A 694 -17.26 -4.78 18.93
C MET A 694 -16.51 -5.12 17.63
N ASN A 695 -15.18 -4.95 17.60
CA ASN A 695 -14.28 -5.09 16.45
C ASN A 695 -14.61 -4.17 15.23
N HIS A 696 -15.59 -3.28 15.36
CA HIS A 696 -15.93 -2.21 14.41
C HIS A 696 -16.62 -1.04 15.15
N PRO A 697 -16.66 0.20 14.61
CA PRO A 697 -17.50 1.29 15.14
C PRO A 697 -18.97 1.15 14.71
N PRO A 698 -19.89 1.91 15.34
CA PRO A 698 -21.25 2.03 14.83
C PRO A 698 -21.29 2.43 13.34
N PHE A 699 -22.22 1.82 12.60
CA PHE A 699 -22.57 2.14 11.20
C PHE A 699 -21.44 2.01 10.15
N ILE A 700 -20.28 1.44 10.48
CA ILE A 700 -19.20 1.11 9.52
C ILE A 700 -18.63 -0.27 9.84
N ARG A 701 -18.46 -1.10 8.82
CA ARG A 701 -17.88 -2.45 8.87
C ARG A 701 -16.88 -2.65 7.72
N MET A 702 -16.06 -3.69 7.82
CA MET A 702 -15.17 -4.15 6.75
C MET A 702 -15.54 -5.59 6.41
N GLU A 703 -15.94 -5.84 5.18
CA GLU A 703 -16.21 -7.19 4.69
C GLU A 703 -14.94 -7.77 4.08
N GLY A 704 -14.29 -8.69 4.80
CA GLY A 704 -13.01 -9.26 4.42
C GLY A 704 -13.12 -10.35 3.34
N HIS A 705 -12.93 -10.00 2.07
CA HIS A 705 -12.93 -10.94 0.94
C HIS A 705 -11.59 -11.70 0.78
N SER A 706 -10.56 -11.32 1.54
CA SER A 706 -9.22 -11.90 1.48
C SER A 706 -9.16 -13.39 1.85
N ILE A 707 -8.27 -14.15 1.23
CA ILE A 707 -8.01 -15.56 1.53
C ILE A 707 -7.01 -15.67 2.70
N PRO A 708 -7.30 -16.38 3.81
CA PRO A 708 -6.39 -16.52 4.95
C PRO A 708 -5.11 -17.31 4.61
N PRO A 709 -4.07 -17.31 5.47
CA PRO A 709 -2.83 -18.07 5.26
C PRO A 709 -3.10 -19.55 4.92
N LEU A 710 -2.46 -20.06 3.87
CA LEU A 710 -2.64 -21.42 3.31
C LEU A 710 -4.08 -21.81 2.88
N GLY A 711 -5.05 -20.90 3.00
CA GLY A 711 -6.46 -21.11 2.65
C GLY A 711 -6.73 -20.98 1.15
N GLU A 712 -7.97 -21.28 0.74
CA GLU A 712 -8.41 -21.23 -0.65
C GLU A 712 -9.88 -20.79 -0.79
N ARG A 713 -10.23 -20.21 -1.94
CA ARG A 713 -11.61 -19.89 -2.36
C ARG A 713 -11.86 -20.48 -3.75
N LYS A 714 -13.12 -20.82 -4.04
CA LYS A 714 -13.56 -21.20 -5.39
C LYS A 714 -14.07 -19.99 -6.15
N ALA A 715 -13.62 -19.83 -7.39
CA ALA A 715 -14.18 -18.93 -8.39
C ALA A 715 -15.09 -19.77 -9.30
N ASN A 716 -16.42 -19.63 -9.14
CA ASN A 716 -17.40 -20.49 -9.82
C ASN A 716 -18.02 -19.74 -11.00
N TYR A 717 -18.15 -20.43 -12.15
CA TYR A 717 -18.55 -19.82 -13.40
C TYR A 717 -19.57 -20.69 -14.16
N LYS A 718 -20.49 -20.00 -14.83
CA LYS A 718 -21.51 -20.55 -15.70
C LYS A 718 -21.50 -19.79 -17.04
N VAL A 719 -21.18 -20.49 -18.12
CA VAL A 719 -21.39 -19.99 -19.49
C VAL A 719 -22.77 -20.47 -19.97
N PRO A 720 -23.68 -19.56 -20.35
CA PRO A 720 -24.97 -19.94 -20.92
C PRO A 720 -24.84 -20.74 -22.22
N GLY A 721 -25.59 -21.85 -22.33
CA GLY A 721 -25.51 -22.79 -23.46
C GLY A 721 -25.81 -22.19 -24.84
N LYS A 722 -26.39 -20.97 -24.90
CA LYS A 722 -26.58 -20.20 -26.13
C LYS A 722 -25.26 -19.90 -26.87
N TYR A 723 -24.14 -19.82 -26.17
CA TYR A 723 -22.79 -19.62 -26.72
C TYR A 723 -22.13 -20.95 -27.20
N LEU A 724 -22.69 -22.08 -26.78
CA LEU A 724 -22.10 -23.42 -26.89
C LEU A 724 -22.80 -24.28 -27.97
N LYS A 725 -23.31 -23.62 -29.02
CA LYS A 725 -24.08 -24.22 -30.12
C LYS A 725 -23.23 -24.71 -31.30
N LYS A 726 -21.97 -24.28 -31.40
CA LYS A 726 -21.06 -24.77 -32.45
C LYS A 726 -20.36 -26.03 -31.93
N ARG A 727 -20.14 -27.02 -32.80
CA ARG A 727 -19.31 -28.18 -32.49
C ARG A 727 -17.84 -27.86 -32.76
N GLY A 728 -16.94 -28.51 -32.04
CA GLY A 728 -15.48 -28.35 -32.20
C GLY A 728 -14.78 -27.93 -30.91
N ARG A 729 -13.55 -27.42 -31.06
CA ARG A 729 -12.67 -27.02 -29.96
C ARG A 729 -12.97 -25.62 -29.48
N TYR A 730 -13.31 -25.49 -28.20
CA TYR A 730 -13.39 -24.23 -27.47
C TYR A 730 -12.12 -24.02 -26.65
N ARG A 731 -11.77 -22.77 -26.35
CA ARG A 731 -10.63 -22.40 -25.50
C ARG A 731 -11.09 -21.56 -24.32
N LEU A 732 -10.72 -21.98 -23.11
CA LEU A 732 -11.06 -21.31 -21.86
C LEU A 732 -9.78 -20.71 -21.27
N SER A 733 -9.62 -19.39 -21.43
CA SER A 733 -8.44 -18.63 -20.99
C SER A 733 -8.69 -18.02 -19.62
N VAL A 734 -7.69 -18.04 -18.75
CA VAL A 734 -7.75 -17.51 -17.38
C VAL A 734 -6.48 -16.75 -17.03
N ARG A 735 -6.65 -15.68 -16.25
CA ARG A 735 -5.57 -14.97 -15.54
C ARG A 735 -6.09 -14.40 -14.22
N MET A 736 -5.26 -14.40 -13.20
CA MET A 736 -5.42 -13.46 -12.10
C MET A 736 -4.88 -12.10 -12.51
N ARG A 737 -5.46 -11.03 -11.97
CA ARG A 737 -5.08 -9.63 -12.25
C ARG A 737 -4.99 -8.86 -10.93
N SER A 738 -4.10 -7.87 -10.85
CA SER A 738 -4.00 -7.02 -9.66
C SER A 738 -3.60 -5.57 -9.94
N ARG A 739 -4.15 -4.63 -9.16
CA ARG A 739 -3.75 -3.22 -9.08
C ARG A 739 -3.85 -2.68 -7.65
N SER A 740 -3.14 -1.59 -7.40
CA SER A 740 -3.02 -0.99 -6.07
C SER A 740 -4.31 -0.26 -5.62
N GLU A 741 -5.00 0.40 -6.57
CA GLU A 741 -6.16 1.27 -6.31
C GLU A 741 -7.30 0.98 -7.29
N PRO A 742 -8.59 1.08 -6.90
CA PRO A 742 -9.74 1.05 -7.82
C PRO A 742 -9.93 2.39 -8.53
N ILE A 743 -10.31 2.39 -9.81
CA ILE A 743 -10.42 3.65 -10.57
C ILE A 743 -11.56 4.55 -10.05
N TYR A 744 -12.70 3.99 -9.65
CA TYR A 744 -13.77 4.73 -8.97
C TYR A 744 -13.30 5.46 -7.70
N PHE A 745 -12.34 4.90 -6.95
CA PHE A 745 -11.75 5.53 -5.78
C PHE A 745 -10.74 6.62 -6.16
N MET A 746 -9.95 6.40 -7.22
CA MET A 746 -9.09 7.43 -7.79
C MET A 746 -9.89 8.65 -8.25
N ARG A 747 -10.99 8.45 -8.99
CA ARG A 747 -11.90 9.52 -9.40
C ARG A 747 -12.57 10.20 -8.21
N PHE A 748 -12.99 9.46 -7.19
CA PHE A 748 -13.49 10.04 -5.94
C PHE A 748 -12.44 10.94 -5.26
N CYS A 749 -11.16 10.62 -5.35
CA CYS A 749 -10.05 11.43 -4.83
C CYS A 749 -9.60 12.55 -5.79
N ASP A 750 -10.36 12.85 -6.86
CA ASP A 750 -10.02 13.83 -7.90
C ASP A 750 -8.65 13.55 -8.57
N ALA A 751 -8.32 12.28 -8.80
CA ALA A 751 -7.15 11.88 -9.60
C ALA A 751 -7.23 12.49 -11.02
N THR A 752 -6.08 12.60 -11.68
CA THR A 752 -6.03 13.04 -13.09
C THR A 752 -6.23 11.84 -14.03
N PRO A 753 -6.71 12.06 -15.28
CA PRO A 753 -6.79 10.99 -16.28
C PRO A 753 -5.44 10.29 -16.52
N GLU A 754 -4.31 10.99 -16.38
CA GLU A 754 -2.97 10.41 -16.44
C GLU A 754 -2.68 9.48 -15.25
N MET A 755 -3.13 9.82 -14.03
CA MET A 755 -3.03 8.91 -12.88
C MET A 755 -3.86 7.64 -13.07
N GLU A 756 -5.11 7.78 -13.54
CA GLU A 756 -6.00 6.64 -13.84
C GLU A 756 -5.43 5.76 -14.96
N ARG A 757 -4.90 6.38 -16.02
CA ARG A 757 -4.15 5.70 -17.09
C ARG A 757 -2.96 4.94 -16.53
N ALA A 758 -2.09 5.58 -15.74
CA ALA A 758 -0.91 4.96 -15.16
C ALA A 758 -1.26 3.82 -14.19
N MET A 759 -2.36 3.91 -13.43
CA MET A 759 -2.83 2.79 -12.60
C MET A 759 -3.28 1.60 -13.44
N ASN A 760 -4.02 1.83 -14.53
CA ASN A 760 -4.43 0.79 -15.46
C ASN A 760 -3.25 0.18 -16.24
N GLU A 761 -2.29 0.98 -16.69
CA GLU A 761 -1.01 0.52 -17.27
C GLU A 761 -0.14 -0.24 -16.24
N SER A 762 -0.36 -0.05 -14.93
CA SER A 762 0.34 -0.76 -13.86
C SER A 762 -0.28 -2.11 -13.46
N ILE A 763 -1.46 -2.46 -14.01
CA ILE A 763 -2.12 -3.76 -13.77
C ILE A 763 -1.15 -4.88 -14.08
N ILE A 764 -1.06 -5.85 -13.16
CA ILE A 764 -0.24 -7.04 -13.33
C ILE A 764 -1.11 -8.28 -13.47
N ASP A 765 -0.88 -9.02 -14.54
CA ASP A 765 -1.51 -10.31 -14.81
C ASP A 765 -0.56 -11.44 -14.34
N PHE A 766 -1.12 -12.53 -13.83
CA PHE A 766 -0.39 -13.68 -13.23
C PHE A 766 -1.28 -14.94 -13.18
N HIS A 767 -0.70 -16.14 -13.02
CA HIS A 767 -1.37 -17.43 -13.27
C HIS A 767 -2.07 -17.46 -14.64
N GLU A 768 -1.41 -16.96 -15.68
CA GLU A 768 -1.93 -16.90 -17.04
C GLU A 768 -1.85 -18.27 -17.73
N TYR A 769 -2.99 -18.86 -18.09
CA TYR A 769 -3.03 -20.07 -18.93
C TYR A 769 -4.37 -20.22 -19.66
N ALA A 770 -4.43 -21.17 -20.60
CA ALA A 770 -5.65 -21.53 -21.30
C ALA A 770 -5.80 -23.05 -21.39
N VAL A 771 -7.05 -23.53 -21.36
CA VAL A 771 -7.39 -24.95 -21.50
C VAL A 771 -8.35 -25.12 -22.67
N ASP A 772 -7.95 -25.97 -23.62
CA ASP A 772 -8.78 -26.36 -24.76
C ASP A 772 -9.69 -27.53 -24.39
N PHE A 773 -10.94 -27.51 -24.84
CA PHE A 773 -11.91 -28.60 -24.65
C PHE A 773 -12.83 -28.74 -25.86
N GLU A 774 -13.45 -29.92 -26.04
CA GLU A 774 -14.38 -30.18 -27.15
C GLU A 774 -15.85 -30.13 -26.74
N ILE A 775 -16.69 -29.65 -27.67
CA ILE A 775 -18.14 -29.84 -27.67
C ILE A 775 -18.54 -30.65 -28.93
N LYS A 776 -19.27 -31.75 -28.71
CA LYS A 776 -19.58 -32.80 -29.70
C LYS A 776 -21.05 -32.82 -30.15
#